data_AF-A0A9W8IWI5-F1
#
_entry.id   AF-A0A9W8IWI5-F1
#
_cell.length_a   1.000
_cell.length_b   1.000
_cell.length_c   1.000
_cell.angle_alpha   90.00
_cell.angle_beta   90.00
_cell.angle_gamma   90.00
#
_symmetry.space_group_name_H-M   'P 1'
#
loop_
_entity.id
_entity.type
_entity.pdbx_description
1 polymer ?
#
loop_
_entity_poly.entity_id
_entity_poly.type
_entity_poly.pdbx_seq_one_letter_code
_entity_poly.pdbx_strand_id
1 'polypeptide(L)'
;MATSNLVDKKTLFSSFSHILDSRILRALADAGFAKPTLVQAKAIPLALESRDILARARTGSGKTAAYCVPVVQKILNVKNALDEEDPKMRATRALILVPTRELSEQVTAYLKTLLVYCEDEVSLCNVSSGTTSHLQRILLSDQPDIIIATPSRALALAQSKALSLGSIDSLVIDEADLILSYGHDEDVRQLFSGSFFPKVYQSFLMSATMTEDVEMLKDLTLRNPVTLKLEEGEDEAALLSQYAVRCSEVDKFLLTYVILKLKLIKGKCIIFVNDVDRSYRLKLFLEQFSIKSCVLNSELPLNSRYHAVQEFNQGVYDYIIATDEGGPSVEYDTEDEEAAEEDEEEEFTSTQREPVADADTDAEDSLEPSSSSKVKKRKRPASSLPPPSSSKSKKRKHQKHASDREYGVTRGVDFVDVSCVLNFDLPTTSRSYTHRVGRTARAGRTGMSLSFVVPKDQWGEDKVVGCLPSAQRDETIFAKIEKEQGARGSKIKEYNFDMKQVEAFRYRMQDALRSVTKAAIREARVKELKAEILNSDKLKAHFEDNPLDLEYLRHDKPLHPTRVQPHMKHVPKYLLPRIAAVPGTEGQNPDVLPPSDQLYGHTEGRWLYNNAQQKELRRVDYDVAELLRIACSAVNARLCLSVKKVAEVSSSKVFRLSFDNGQTLIARIPCSRMFGSGTSCSIASQVATMTMAQAVNIHVPRVLAWNKHHDPVQNPVRSPYILMEDVKGTTLDRPHDYFQRSKAINKLPDKVIEGMVKQMVPSLSRLGSIYFAEDFPSSSPLLVPGQVAANDSEMQPVADKLRIGPIADMLWWRPFHDEPHLDRGPWDTLEECVRAAVLIERRAIERHRADPSSLAYTRSTLNDLDTIERLLNKVDILAPHLQHAIERASPCPERFTQNVFVHPDICPENVMIPPSTSENAVEDMLHPVMIDWENTVVLPFAIQFYKPSLVIFEPCSLVPGPTDYDEMSPEIRQVTRAAMLPNLRALLPLVLRACADGPAGLWWTLARIKVLWDRDQHIYGPCPLTFEPEEMEQAQRAMDELQDEVEVSELLAMRLGCSWEGFVEEEDDYEEALRELENAKKDWDKDAPGQLFPFREGGYADFLR
;
A
#
# COMPACT_ATOMS: atom_id res chain seq x y z
N MET A 1 -1.32 -14.72 -14.08
CA MET A 1 -1.21 -15.20 -15.48
C MET A 1 0.17 -15.82 -15.69
N ALA A 2 0.31 -16.87 -16.50
CA ALA A 2 1.61 -17.48 -16.79
C ALA A 2 2.44 -16.59 -17.74
N THR A 3 3.77 -16.61 -17.60
CA THR A 3 4.67 -15.88 -18.50
C THR A 3 4.65 -16.49 -19.91
N SER A 4 4.83 -15.66 -20.94
CA SER A 4 4.68 -16.00 -22.36
C SER A 4 5.63 -17.10 -22.88
N ASN A 5 6.65 -17.48 -22.08
CA ASN A 5 7.60 -18.55 -22.37
C ASN A 5 7.21 -19.91 -21.76
N LEU A 6 6.27 -19.96 -20.80
CA LEU A 6 5.80 -21.20 -20.16
C LEU A 6 4.55 -21.79 -20.83
N VAL A 7 3.89 -21.03 -21.69
CA VAL A 7 2.66 -21.41 -22.41
C VAL A 7 3.02 -22.14 -23.70
N ASP A 8 2.36 -23.26 -24.00
CA ASP A 8 2.50 -23.89 -25.32
C ASP A 8 1.89 -22.98 -26.39
N LYS A 9 2.74 -22.42 -27.25
CA LYS A 9 2.30 -21.48 -28.28
C LYS A 9 1.40 -22.15 -29.34
N LYS A 10 1.52 -23.48 -29.53
CA LYS A 10 0.85 -24.26 -30.58
C LYS A 10 -0.48 -24.88 -30.13
N THR A 11 -0.62 -25.21 -28.85
CA THR A 11 -1.77 -25.98 -28.32
C THR A 11 -2.78 -25.06 -27.62
N LEU A 12 -4.08 -25.39 -27.74
CA LEU A 12 -5.20 -24.73 -27.05
C LEU A 12 -5.92 -25.75 -26.17
N PHE A 13 -6.53 -25.34 -25.05
CA PHE A 13 -7.30 -26.29 -24.22
C PHE A 13 -8.48 -26.92 -24.97
N SER A 14 -9.05 -26.22 -25.95
CA SER A 14 -10.08 -26.74 -26.86
C SER A 14 -9.64 -27.97 -27.67
N SER A 15 -8.32 -28.18 -27.88
CA SER A 15 -7.81 -29.41 -28.51
C SER A 15 -8.08 -30.66 -27.67
N PHE A 16 -8.23 -30.53 -26.35
CA PHE A 16 -8.57 -31.61 -25.43
C PHE A 16 -10.08 -31.90 -25.32
N SER A 17 -10.92 -31.28 -26.14
CA SER A 17 -12.38 -31.51 -26.20
C SER A 17 -12.82 -32.95 -26.49
N HIS A 18 -11.91 -33.80 -26.96
CA HIS A 18 -12.13 -35.23 -27.18
C HIS A 18 -11.78 -36.12 -25.97
N ILE A 19 -11.19 -35.55 -24.91
CA ILE A 19 -10.76 -36.26 -23.69
C ILE A 19 -11.14 -35.56 -22.37
N LEU A 20 -11.65 -34.33 -22.43
CA LEU A 20 -12.12 -33.56 -21.27
C LEU A 20 -13.61 -33.20 -21.43
N ASP A 21 -14.33 -33.23 -20.31
CA ASP A 21 -15.73 -32.81 -20.20
C ASP A 21 -15.86 -31.32 -20.56
N SER A 22 -16.90 -31.02 -21.34
CA SER A 22 -17.30 -29.66 -21.72
C SER A 22 -17.38 -28.67 -20.55
N ARG A 23 -17.74 -29.14 -19.35
CA ARG A 23 -17.91 -28.34 -18.13
C ARG A 23 -16.56 -27.90 -17.56
N ILE A 24 -15.58 -28.80 -17.54
CA ILE A 24 -14.19 -28.48 -17.17
C ILE A 24 -13.59 -27.48 -18.17
N LEU A 25 -13.83 -27.68 -19.47
CA LEU A 25 -13.33 -26.77 -20.51
C LEU A 25 -13.96 -25.37 -20.41
N ARG A 26 -15.24 -25.28 -20.04
CA ARG A 26 -15.92 -24.01 -19.78
C ARG A 26 -15.34 -23.31 -18.54
N ALA A 27 -15.13 -24.03 -17.43
CA ALA A 27 -14.50 -23.48 -16.23
C ALA A 27 -13.09 -22.93 -16.52
N LEU A 28 -12.29 -23.64 -17.32
CA LEU A 28 -10.96 -23.18 -17.75
C LEU A 28 -11.03 -21.93 -18.64
N ALA A 29 -12.03 -21.83 -19.53
CA ALA A 29 -12.23 -20.67 -20.39
C ALA A 29 -12.62 -19.42 -19.57
N ASP A 30 -13.57 -19.54 -18.65
CA ASP A 30 -14.04 -18.44 -17.79
C ASP A 30 -12.93 -17.97 -16.83
N ALA A 31 -12.06 -18.87 -16.37
CA ALA A 31 -10.86 -18.56 -15.60
C ALA A 31 -9.70 -17.96 -16.45
N GLY A 32 -9.90 -17.73 -17.76
CA GLY A 32 -8.92 -17.13 -18.65
C GLY A 32 -7.79 -18.07 -19.13
N PHE A 33 -7.88 -19.38 -18.87
CA PHE A 33 -6.89 -20.38 -19.31
C PHE A 33 -7.13 -20.82 -20.76
N ALA A 34 -6.88 -19.93 -21.72
CA ALA A 34 -7.04 -20.24 -23.15
C ALA A 34 -6.05 -21.30 -23.69
N LYS A 35 -4.81 -21.33 -23.15
CA LYS A 35 -3.72 -22.21 -23.59
C LYS A 35 -3.07 -22.95 -22.42
N PRO A 36 -2.77 -24.25 -22.55
CA PRO A 36 -2.04 -25.00 -21.53
C PRO A 36 -0.58 -24.55 -21.43
N THR A 37 0.00 -24.66 -20.24
CA THR A 37 1.46 -24.58 -20.06
C THR A 37 2.15 -25.84 -20.56
N LEU A 38 3.47 -25.78 -20.75
CA LEU A 38 4.27 -26.91 -21.26
C LEU A 38 4.16 -28.17 -20.37
N VAL A 39 4.01 -28.02 -19.04
CA VAL A 39 3.75 -29.17 -18.15
C VAL A 39 2.34 -29.71 -18.34
N GLN A 40 1.33 -28.84 -18.44
CA GLN A 40 -0.07 -29.23 -18.62
C GLN A 40 -0.29 -29.98 -19.95
N ALA A 41 0.27 -29.44 -21.04
CA ALA A 41 0.11 -30.00 -22.38
C ALA A 41 0.68 -31.43 -22.51
N LYS A 42 1.74 -31.76 -21.75
CA LYS A 42 2.32 -33.11 -21.71
C LYS A 42 1.70 -34.00 -20.63
N ALA A 43 1.40 -33.46 -19.46
CA ALA A 43 0.93 -34.25 -18.32
C ALA A 43 -0.54 -34.67 -18.45
N ILE A 44 -1.43 -33.78 -18.88
CA ILE A 44 -2.88 -34.04 -18.87
C ILE A 44 -3.27 -35.29 -19.71
N PRO A 45 -2.82 -35.45 -20.97
CA PRO A 45 -3.15 -36.65 -21.74
C PRO A 45 -2.62 -37.94 -21.10
N LEU A 46 -1.36 -37.93 -20.64
CA LEU A 46 -0.71 -39.11 -20.04
C LEU A 46 -1.30 -39.48 -18.67
N ALA A 47 -1.81 -38.49 -17.95
CA ALA A 47 -2.53 -38.70 -16.70
C ALA A 47 -3.91 -39.34 -16.94
N LEU A 48 -4.61 -38.97 -18.02
CA LEU A 48 -5.88 -39.58 -18.40
C LEU A 48 -5.71 -41.03 -18.89
N GLU A 49 -4.59 -41.36 -19.54
CA GLU A 49 -4.14 -42.75 -19.79
C GLU A 49 -3.86 -43.55 -18.50
N SER A 50 -3.97 -42.94 -17.32
CA SER A 50 -3.75 -43.57 -16.00
C SER A 50 -2.32 -44.06 -15.77
N ARG A 51 -1.33 -43.38 -16.38
CA ARG A 51 0.09 -43.56 -16.04
C ARG A 51 0.47 -42.67 -14.87
N ASP A 52 1.30 -43.17 -13.97
CA ASP A 52 1.86 -42.37 -12.88
C ASP A 52 2.75 -41.25 -13.45
N ILE A 53 2.72 -40.08 -12.82
CA ILE A 53 3.39 -38.87 -13.32
C ILE A 53 4.41 -38.38 -12.29
N LEU A 54 5.67 -38.28 -12.71
CA LEU A 54 6.72 -37.56 -11.98
C LEU A 54 7.04 -36.28 -12.75
N ALA A 55 6.57 -35.12 -12.28
CA ALA A 55 6.78 -33.84 -12.94
C ALA A 55 7.83 -32.99 -12.19
N ARG A 56 8.99 -32.80 -12.82
CA ARG A 56 9.99 -31.84 -12.35
C ARG A 56 9.73 -30.48 -12.99
N ALA A 57 9.17 -29.55 -12.22
CA ALA A 57 8.89 -28.19 -12.67
C ALA A 57 8.83 -27.19 -11.50
N ARG A 58 9.35 -25.97 -11.70
CA ARG A 58 9.28 -24.91 -10.69
C ARG A 58 7.85 -24.47 -10.37
N THR A 59 7.63 -23.89 -9.20
CA THR A 59 6.38 -23.23 -8.81
C THR A 59 6.01 -22.15 -9.85
N GLY A 60 4.72 -21.96 -10.11
CA GLY A 60 4.22 -21.07 -11.18
C GLY A 60 4.26 -21.64 -12.61
N SER A 61 4.84 -22.83 -12.84
CA SER A 61 4.80 -23.52 -14.15
C SER A 61 3.41 -24.10 -14.52
N GLY A 62 2.45 -24.07 -13.60
CA GLY A 62 1.09 -24.59 -13.82
C GLY A 62 0.87 -26.04 -13.36
N LYS A 63 1.71 -26.56 -12.45
CA LYS A 63 1.62 -27.90 -11.84
C LYS A 63 0.21 -28.25 -11.33
N THR A 64 -0.42 -27.35 -10.57
CA THR A 64 -1.75 -27.55 -9.97
C THR A 64 -2.80 -27.98 -10.99
N ALA A 65 -2.93 -27.25 -12.10
CA ALA A 65 -3.85 -27.62 -13.17
C ALA A 65 -3.50 -28.95 -13.85
N ALA A 66 -2.21 -29.29 -13.92
CA ALA A 66 -1.73 -30.50 -14.60
C ALA A 66 -2.16 -31.80 -13.90
N TYR A 67 -2.41 -31.78 -12.58
CA TYR A 67 -3.02 -32.90 -11.85
C TYR A 67 -4.51 -32.68 -11.53
N CYS A 68 -4.96 -31.45 -11.22
CA CYS A 68 -6.36 -31.21 -10.87
C CYS A 68 -7.33 -31.54 -12.03
N VAL A 69 -6.97 -31.18 -13.27
CA VAL A 69 -7.80 -31.46 -14.46
C VAL A 69 -8.03 -32.97 -14.67
N PRO A 70 -7.00 -33.84 -14.75
CA PRO A 70 -7.22 -35.28 -14.91
C PRO A 70 -7.87 -35.93 -13.67
N VAL A 71 -7.62 -35.44 -12.45
CA VAL A 71 -8.29 -35.95 -11.23
C VAL A 71 -9.80 -35.71 -11.28
N VAL A 72 -10.24 -34.48 -11.57
CA VAL A 72 -11.68 -34.17 -11.68
C VAL A 72 -12.31 -34.96 -12.82
N GLN A 73 -11.66 -35.05 -13.99
CA GLN A 73 -12.17 -35.82 -15.12
C GLN A 73 -12.41 -37.31 -14.77
N LYS A 74 -11.52 -37.92 -13.98
CA LYS A 74 -11.68 -39.33 -13.58
C LYS A 74 -12.85 -39.53 -12.64
N ILE A 75 -13.06 -38.62 -11.70
CA ILE A 75 -14.21 -38.68 -10.78
C ILE A 75 -15.51 -38.58 -11.58
N LEU A 76 -15.62 -37.63 -12.51
CA LEU A 76 -16.77 -37.50 -13.41
C LEU A 76 -16.98 -38.77 -14.25
N ASN A 77 -15.92 -39.33 -14.85
CA ASN A 77 -16.02 -40.54 -15.66
C ASN A 77 -16.52 -41.76 -14.87
N VAL A 78 -16.12 -41.90 -13.60
CA VAL A 78 -16.61 -42.99 -12.74
C VAL A 78 -18.05 -42.73 -12.30
N LYS A 79 -18.39 -41.49 -11.92
CA LYS A 79 -19.77 -41.13 -11.53
C LYS A 79 -20.77 -41.32 -12.67
N ASN A 80 -20.43 -40.92 -13.89
CA ASN A 80 -21.24 -41.13 -15.09
C ASN A 80 -21.42 -42.61 -15.49
N ALA A 81 -20.65 -43.53 -14.89
CA ALA A 81 -20.70 -44.96 -15.15
C ALA A 81 -21.36 -45.77 -14.00
N LEU A 82 -21.84 -45.09 -12.96
CA LEU A 82 -22.56 -45.67 -11.82
C LEU A 82 -24.02 -45.18 -11.81
N ASP A 83 -24.93 -46.03 -11.35
CA ASP A 83 -26.30 -45.60 -11.08
C ASP A 83 -26.33 -44.74 -9.80
N GLU A 84 -27.25 -43.77 -9.72
CA GLU A 84 -27.36 -42.82 -8.58
C GLU A 84 -27.57 -43.52 -7.21
N GLU A 85 -28.09 -44.75 -7.23
CA GLU A 85 -28.32 -45.58 -6.03
C GLU A 85 -27.13 -46.49 -5.65
N ASP A 86 -26.05 -46.58 -6.45
CA ASP A 86 -24.89 -47.43 -6.09
C ASP A 86 -24.18 -46.84 -4.84
N PRO A 87 -23.95 -47.61 -3.76
CA PRO A 87 -23.24 -47.13 -2.58
C PRO A 87 -21.81 -46.64 -2.85
N LYS A 88 -21.20 -46.95 -4.00
CA LYS A 88 -19.90 -46.40 -4.46
C LYS A 88 -19.99 -44.97 -5.02
N MET A 89 -21.20 -44.43 -5.17
CA MET A 89 -21.43 -43.07 -5.66
C MET A 89 -20.92 -42.00 -4.66
N ARG A 90 -20.88 -42.34 -3.36
CA ARG A 90 -20.25 -41.55 -2.30
C ARG A 90 -19.01 -42.26 -1.79
N ALA A 91 -17.84 -41.82 -2.22
CA ALA A 91 -16.55 -42.37 -1.80
C ALA A 91 -15.43 -41.36 -2.04
N THR A 92 -14.45 -41.29 -1.14
CA THR A 92 -13.22 -40.51 -1.38
C THR A 92 -12.37 -41.19 -2.44
N ARG A 93 -12.20 -40.50 -3.58
CA ARG A 93 -11.49 -40.98 -4.78
C ARG A 93 -10.14 -40.32 -4.97
N ALA A 94 -9.96 -39.10 -4.45
CA ALA A 94 -8.71 -38.36 -4.56
C ALA A 94 -8.19 -37.84 -3.22
N LEU A 95 -6.90 -38.06 -2.95
CA LEU A 95 -6.17 -37.41 -1.86
C LEU A 95 -5.06 -36.55 -2.46
N ILE A 96 -5.04 -35.27 -2.09
CA ILE A 96 -3.99 -34.32 -2.46
C ILE A 96 -3.22 -33.95 -1.20
N LEU A 97 -2.00 -34.46 -1.12
CA LEU A 97 -1.02 -34.15 -0.08
C LEU A 97 -0.24 -32.90 -0.47
N VAL A 98 -0.21 -31.93 0.44
CA VAL A 98 0.50 -30.66 0.30
C VAL A 98 1.36 -30.39 1.54
N PRO A 99 2.50 -29.68 1.41
CA PRO A 99 3.40 -29.37 2.52
C PRO A 99 2.79 -28.44 3.57
N THR A 100 1.97 -27.46 3.17
CA THR A 100 1.48 -26.41 4.09
C THR A 100 -0.02 -26.18 3.96
N ARG A 101 -0.59 -25.54 4.99
CA ARG A 101 -2.00 -25.15 5.01
C ARG A 101 -2.31 -24.14 3.90
N GLU A 102 -1.42 -23.23 3.60
CA GLU A 102 -1.67 -22.13 2.66
C GLU A 102 -1.60 -22.62 1.22
N LEU A 103 -0.73 -23.58 0.91
CA LEU A 103 -0.80 -24.31 -0.35
C LEU A 103 -2.08 -25.16 -0.43
N SER A 104 -2.56 -25.72 0.68
CA SER A 104 -3.88 -26.38 0.71
C SER A 104 -5.02 -25.42 0.35
N GLU A 105 -4.99 -24.19 0.86
CA GLU A 105 -6.00 -23.15 0.58
C GLU A 105 -5.90 -22.66 -0.88
N GLN A 106 -4.69 -22.52 -1.44
CA GLN A 106 -4.48 -22.22 -2.87
C GLN A 106 -5.02 -23.32 -3.79
N VAL A 107 -4.72 -24.60 -3.51
CA VAL A 107 -5.23 -25.74 -4.28
C VAL A 107 -6.74 -25.86 -4.14
N THR A 108 -7.29 -25.56 -2.96
CA THR A 108 -8.75 -25.49 -2.73
C THR A 108 -9.40 -24.42 -3.60
N ALA A 109 -8.84 -23.21 -3.64
CA ALA A 109 -9.35 -22.12 -4.45
C ALA A 109 -9.33 -22.47 -5.94
N TYR A 110 -8.22 -23.05 -6.43
CA TYR A 110 -8.12 -23.51 -7.82
C TYR A 110 -9.16 -24.60 -8.16
N LEU A 111 -9.34 -25.60 -7.30
CA LEU A 111 -10.33 -26.65 -7.51
C LEU A 111 -11.76 -26.11 -7.48
N LYS A 112 -12.09 -25.16 -6.58
CA LYS A 112 -13.39 -24.48 -6.62
C LYS A 112 -13.63 -23.77 -7.95
N THR A 113 -12.63 -23.08 -8.51
CA THR A 113 -12.73 -22.47 -9.85
C THR A 113 -12.96 -23.51 -10.95
N LEU A 114 -12.31 -24.67 -10.86
CA LEU A 114 -12.47 -25.76 -11.83
C LEU A 114 -13.84 -26.47 -11.72
N LEU A 115 -14.42 -26.51 -10.53
CA LEU A 115 -15.66 -27.21 -10.20
C LEU A 115 -16.94 -26.36 -10.31
N VAL A 116 -16.86 -25.09 -10.72
CA VAL A 116 -18.03 -24.17 -10.86
C VAL A 116 -19.19 -24.77 -11.65
N TYR A 117 -18.92 -25.63 -12.64
CA TYR A 117 -19.94 -26.29 -13.47
C TYR A 117 -20.16 -27.78 -13.12
N CYS A 118 -19.59 -28.25 -12.01
CA CYS A 118 -19.62 -29.64 -11.56
C CYS A 118 -19.81 -29.77 -10.03
N GLU A 119 -20.22 -28.71 -9.32
CA GLU A 119 -20.26 -28.68 -7.84
C GLU A 119 -21.30 -29.65 -7.25
N ASP A 120 -22.42 -29.87 -7.94
CA ASP A 120 -23.43 -30.87 -7.58
C ASP A 120 -22.92 -32.32 -7.73
N GLU A 121 -21.91 -32.55 -8.57
CA GLU A 121 -21.38 -33.89 -8.89
C GLU A 121 -20.07 -34.21 -8.17
N VAL A 122 -19.23 -33.23 -7.82
CA VAL A 122 -17.89 -33.46 -7.25
C VAL A 122 -17.69 -32.65 -5.98
N SER A 123 -17.67 -33.36 -4.85
CA SER A 123 -17.52 -32.78 -3.52
C SER A 123 -16.04 -32.62 -3.10
N LEU A 124 -15.73 -31.50 -2.46
CA LEU A 124 -14.37 -31.09 -2.09
C LEU A 124 -14.26 -30.75 -0.61
N CYS A 125 -13.30 -31.33 0.09
CA CYS A 125 -13.01 -31.03 1.50
C CYS A 125 -11.52 -30.70 1.73
N ASN A 126 -11.26 -29.57 2.39
CA ASN A 126 -9.94 -29.23 2.90
C ASN A 126 -9.89 -29.49 4.40
N VAL A 127 -9.09 -30.46 4.84
CA VAL A 127 -8.95 -30.83 6.27
C VAL A 127 -7.77 -30.12 6.94
N SER A 128 -7.05 -29.27 6.22
CA SER A 128 -5.92 -28.46 6.71
C SER A 128 -6.32 -27.03 7.05
N SER A 129 -7.43 -26.50 6.48
CA SER A 129 -8.03 -25.27 6.97
C SER A 129 -8.45 -25.43 8.44
N GLY A 130 -8.33 -24.35 9.23
CA GLY A 130 -8.31 -24.34 10.71
C GLY A 130 -9.60 -24.73 11.45
N THR A 131 -10.45 -25.55 10.84
CA THR A 131 -11.71 -26.06 11.38
C THR A 131 -11.46 -27.01 12.56
N THR A 132 -12.30 -26.94 13.61
CA THR A 132 -12.18 -27.81 14.79
C THR A 132 -12.27 -29.29 14.45
N SER A 133 -11.59 -30.15 15.22
CA SER A 133 -11.53 -31.60 14.98
C SER A 133 -12.90 -32.30 14.99
N HIS A 134 -13.90 -31.70 15.65
CA HIS A 134 -15.28 -32.18 15.63
C HIS A 134 -15.97 -31.90 14.29
N LEU A 135 -15.90 -30.66 13.79
CA LEU A 135 -16.46 -30.27 12.49
C LEU A 135 -15.81 -31.04 11.33
N GLN A 136 -14.50 -31.31 11.40
CA GLN A 136 -13.82 -32.12 10.39
C GLN A 136 -14.38 -33.55 10.29
N ARG A 137 -14.77 -34.17 11.41
CA ARG A 137 -15.40 -35.51 11.37
C ARG A 137 -16.79 -35.50 10.75
N ILE A 138 -17.54 -34.41 10.90
CA ILE A 138 -18.84 -34.21 10.26
C ILE A 138 -18.67 -34.03 8.74
N LEU A 139 -17.73 -33.18 8.32
CA LEU A 139 -17.43 -32.99 6.89
C LEU A 139 -16.90 -34.27 6.21
N LEU A 140 -16.22 -35.15 6.96
CA LEU A 140 -15.73 -36.43 6.47
C LEU A 140 -16.80 -37.54 6.50
N SER A 141 -17.86 -37.44 7.31
CA SER A 141 -18.93 -38.45 7.30
C SER A 141 -19.75 -38.46 6.01
N ASP A 142 -19.75 -37.35 5.27
CA ASP A 142 -20.39 -37.24 3.96
C ASP A 142 -19.56 -37.87 2.81
N GLN A 143 -18.34 -38.36 3.12
CA GLN A 143 -17.39 -39.02 2.20
C GLN A 143 -17.07 -38.20 0.94
N PRO A 144 -16.44 -37.03 1.09
CA PRO A 144 -16.12 -36.15 -0.02
C PRO A 144 -15.17 -36.79 -1.05
N ASP A 145 -15.40 -36.51 -2.33
CA ASP A 145 -14.69 -37.11 -3.45
C ASP A 145 -13.20 -36.74 -3.48
N ILE A 146 -12.90 -35.47 -3.22
CA ILE A 146 -11.55 -34.90 -3.19
C ILE A 146 -11.22 -34.38 -1.79
N ILE A 147 -10.11 -34.82 -1.23
CA ILE A 147 -9.60 -34.36 0.07
C ILE A 147 -8.21 -33.72 -0.10
N ILE A 148 -8.04 -32.53 0.47
CA ILE A 148 -6.76 -31.82 0.52
C ILE A 148 -6.26 -31.79 1.97
N ALA A 149 -5.06 -32.33 2.19
CA ALA A 149 -4.50 -32.55 3.53
C ALA A 149 -2.98 -32.32 3.57
N THR A 150 -2.44 -31.88 4.72
CA THR A 150 -1.02 -32.12 5.04
C THR A 150 -0.81 -33.58 5.47
N PRO A 151 0.38 -34.18 5.25
CA PRO A 151 0.61 -35.60 5.55
C PRO A 151 0.29 -36.01 6.99
N SER A 152 0.75 -35.26 7.99
CA SER A 152 0.44 -35.54 9.40
C SER A 152 -1.07 -35.52 9.68
N ARG A 153 -1.81 -34.61 9.01
CA ARG A 153 -3.27 -34.51 9.19
C ARG A 153 -4.00 -35.65 8.51
N ALA A 154 -3.58 -36.03 7.30
CA ALA A 154 -4.10 -37.22 6.61
C ALA A 154 -3.86 -38.49 7.44
N LEU A 155 -2.64 -38.67 7.96
CA LEU A 155 -2.27 -39.81 8.79
C LEU A 155 -3.09 -39.88 10.08
N ALA A 156 -3.21 -38.78 10.83
CA ALA A 156 -3.99 -38.73 12.06
C ALA A 156 -5.49 -39.04 11.83
N LEU A 157 -6.06 -38.59 10.71
CA LEU A 157 -7.45 -38.85 10.34
C LEU A 157 -7.65 -40.31 9.87
N ALA A 158 -6.68 -40.88 9.15
CA ALA A 158 -6.69 -42.28 8.73
C ALA A 158 -6.52 -43.25 9.92
N GLN A 159 -5.56 -42.98 10.81
CA GLN A 159 -5.34 -43.75 12.04
C GLN A 159 -6.56 -43.72 12.97
N SER A 160 -7.24 -42.57 13.09
CA SER A 160 -8.48 -42.43 13.87
C SER A 160 -9.74 -42.97 13.17
N LYS A 161 -9.59 -43.54 11.96
CA LYS A 161 -10.68 -44.05 11.10
C LYS A 161 -11.75 -43.02 10.74
N ALA A 162 -11.44 -41.73 10.87
CA ALA A 162 -12.29 -40.64 10.42
C ALA A 162 -12.19 -40.43 8.90
N LEU A 163 -11.09 -40.86 8.30
CA LEU A 163 -10.81 -40.78 6.87
C LEU A 163 -10.64 -42.19 6.28
N SER A 164 -11.46 -42.54 5.29
CA SER A 164 -11.37 -43.80 4.56
C SER A 164 -10.63 -43.59 3.24
N LEU A 165 -9.46 -44.21 3.09
CA LEU A 165 -8.61 -44.11 1.89
C LEU A 165 -8.73 -45.32 0.96
N GLY A 166 -9.56 -46.31 1.31
CA GLY A 166 -9.63 -47.62 0.63
C GLY A 166 -10.24 -47.60 -0.78
N SER A 167 -10.86 -46.48 -1.19
CA SER A 167 -11.51 -46.29 -2.49
C SER A 167 -10.79 -45.26 -3.39
N ILE A 168 -9.55 -44.90 -3.06
CA ILE A 168 -8.79 -43.90 -3.81
C ILE A 168 -8.39 -44.40 -5.20
N ASP A 169 -8.75 -43.62 -6.21
CA ASP A 169 -8.36 -43.77 -7.60
C ASP A 169 -7.11 -42.93 -7.94
N SER A 170 -6.89 -41.81 -7.23
CA SER A 170 -5.79 -40.87 -7.49
C SER A 170 -5.16 -40.28 -6.22
N LEU A 171 -3.84 -40.37 -6.11
CA LEU A 171 -3.04 -39.76 -5.06
C LEU A 171 -2.11 -38.70 -5.66
N VAL A 172 -2.10 -37.50 -5.09
CA VAL A 172 -1.22 -36.40 -5.51
C VAL A 172 -0.33 -36.01 -4.35
N ILE A 173 0.96 -35.83 -4.62
CA ILE A 173 1.96 -35.25 -3.73
C ILE A 173 2.49 -34.00 -4.44
N ASP A 174 1.99 -32.81 -4.06
CA ASP A 174 2.44 -31.54 -4.63
C ASP A 174 3.55 -30.92 -3.78
N GLU A 175 4.52 -30.29 -4.45
CA GLU A 175 5.78 -29.80 -3.88
C GLU A 175 6.47 -30.84 -2.94
N ALA A 176 6.72 -32.04 -3.46
CA ALA A 176 7.23 -33.20 -2.69
C ALA A 176 8.58 -32.95 -1.99
N ASP A 177 9.47 -32.16 -2.59
CA ASP A 177 10.73 -31.71 -1.98
C ASP A 177 10.50 -30.82 -0.76
N LEU A 178 9.37 -30.10 -0.73
CA LEU A 178 8.98 -29.30 0.42
C LEU A 178 8.37 -30.17 1.52
N ILE A 179 7.51 -31.13 1.18
CA ILE A 179 6.91 -32.09 2.12
C ILE A 179 7.99 -32.76 2.98
N LEU A 180 9.08 -33.18 2.36
CA LEU A 180 10.24 -33.74 3.05
C LEU A 180 10.96 -32.72 3.94
N SER A 181 11.16 -31.49 3.45
CA SER A 181 11.82 -30.42 4.23
C SER A 181 11.02 -29.96 5.47
N TYR A 182 9.70 -30.14 5.47
CA TYR A 182 8.83 -29.88 6.63
C TYR A 182 8.76 -31.04 7.63
N GLY A 183 9.63 -32.06 7.51
CA GLY A 183 9.72 -33.16 8.46
C GLY A 183 8.66 -34.25 8.30
N HIS A 184 7.80 -34.17 7.28
CA HIS A 184 6.72 -35.14 7.06
C HIS A 184 7.17 -36.50 6.50
N ASP A 185 8.47 -36.76 6.30
CA ASP A 185 8.96 -38.03 5.74
C ASP A 185 8.42 -39.25 6.51
N GLU A 186 8.51 -39.23 7.85
CA GLU A 186 8.00 -40.31 8.69
C GLU A 186 6.47 -40.44 8.60
N ASP A 187 5.72 -39.34 8.57
CA ASP A 187 4.25 -39.36 8.41
C ASP A 187 3.84 -39.96 7.06
N VAL A 188 4.55 -39.59 5.99
CA VAL A 188 4.33 -40.09 4.64
C VAL A 188 4.65 -41.59 4.58
N ARG A 189 5.80 -42.02 5.10
CA ARG A 189 6.16 -43.44 5.21
C ARG A 189 5.12 -44.24 5.99
N GLN A 190 4.64 -43.73 7.13
CA GLN A 190 3.59 -44.37 7.92
C GLN A 190 2.24 -44.43 7.19
N LEU A 191 1.88 -43.42 6.39
CA LEU A 191 0.67 -43.43 5.57
C LEU A 191 0.71 -44.51 4.48
N PHE A 192 1.88 -44.72 3.86
CA PHE A 192 2.07 -45.79 2.86
C PHE A 192 2.21 -47.19 3.49
N SER A 193 2.89 -47.33 4.63
CA SER A 193 3.05 -48.63 5.30
C SER A 193 1.81 -49.07 6.08
N GLY A 194 0.97 -48.14 6.53
CA GLY A 194 -0.20 -48.37 7.38
C GLY A 194 -1.38 -49.11 6.72
N SER A 195 -1.23 -49.59 5.48
CA SER A 195 -2.25 -50.35 4.73
C SER A 195 -3.58 -49.59 4.55
N PHE A 196 -3.53 -48.26 4.45
CA PHE A 196 -4.72 -47.42 4.26
C PHE A 196 -5.18 -47.34 2.79
N PHE A 197 -4.26 -47.45 1.83
CA PHE A 197 -4.53 -47.31 0.39
C PHE A 197 -4.92 -48.64 -0.28
N PRO A 198 -5.69 -48.60 -1.39
CA PRO A 198 -5.98 -49.78 -2.20
C PRO A 198 -4.73 -50.31 -2.92
N LYS A 199 -4.83 -51.54 -3.44
CA LYS A 199 -3.72 -52.17 -4.19
C LYS A 199 -3.39 -51.46 -5.50
N VAL A 200 -4.35 -50.77 -6.11
CA VAL A 200 -4.23 -50.09 -7.40
C VAL A 200 -4.83 -48.70 -7.27
N TYR A 201 -4.04 -47.67 -7.59
CA TYR A 201 -4.40 -46.26 -7.70
C TYR A 201 -3.36 -45.61 -8.62
N GLN A 202 -3.68 -44.45 -9.20
CA GLN A 202 -2.69 -43.60 -9.89
C GLN A 202 -2.01 -42.66 -8.90
N SER A 203 -0.72 -42.40 -9.10
CA SER A 203 0.06 -41.47 -8.27
C SER A 203 0.71 -40.36 -9.11
N PHE A 204 0.68 -39.14 -8.57
CA PHE A 204 1.30 -37.94 -9.11
C PHE A 204 2.30 -37.40 -8.09
N LEU A 205 3.57 -37.28 -8.47
CA LEU A 205 4.60 -36.61 -7.67
C LEU A 205 5.09 -35.37 -8.42
N MET A 206 4.79 -34.21 -7.85
CA MET A 206 5.12 -32.92 -8.42
C MET A 206 6.19 -32.26 -7.54
N SER A 207 7.31 -31.83 -8.12
CA SER A 207 8.43 -31.28 -7.36
C SER A 207 9.25 -30.30 -8.20
N ALA A 208 9.90 -29.33 -7.55
CA ALA A 208 10.85 -28.46 -8.23
C ALA A 208 12.23 -29.13 -8.42
N THR A 209 12.65 -29.95 -7.45
CA THR A 209 13.98 -30.56 -7.41
C THR A 209 13.95 -32.09 -7.44
N MET A 210 15.09 -32.71 -7.77
CA MET A 210 15.31 -34.14 -7.56
C MET A 210 16.41 -34.25 -6.52
N THR A 211 16.04 -34.58 -5.29
CA THR A 211 16.97 -34.96 -4.22
C THR A 211 16.89 -36.48 -4.00
N GLU A 212 17.86 -37.05 -3.30
CA GLU A 212 17.83 -38.46 -2.87
C GLU A 212 16.54 -38.78 -2.08
N ASP A 213 16.05 -37.84 -1.27
CA ASP A 213 14.80 -37.98 -0.53
C ASP A 213 13.56 -38.02 -1.46
N VAL A 214 13.53 -37.19 -2.51
CA VAL A 214 12.47 -37.23 -3.54
C VAL A 214 12.58 -38.51 -4.38
N GLU A 215 13.79 -39.02 -4.60
CA GLU A 215 14.03 -40.31 -5.26
C GLU A 215 13.51 -41.48 -4.40
N MET A 216 13.72 -41.44 -3.07
CA MET A 216 13.11 -42.37 -2.10
C MET A 216 11.58 -42.29 -2.12
N LEU A 217 10.98 -41.09 -2.15
CA LEU A 217 9.53 -40.95 -2.27
C LEU A 217 9.01 -41.46 -3.62
N LYS A 218 9.71 -41.21 -4.73
CA LYS A 218 9.38 -41.75 -6.05
C LYS A 218 9.27 -43.28 -5.99
N ASP A 219 10.25 -43.94 -5.40
CA ASP A 219 10.29 -45.41 -5.34
C ASP A 219 9.27 -45.99 -4.34
N LEU A 220 8.84 -45.22 -3.33
CA LEU A 220 7.76 -45.57 -2.41
C LEU A 220 6.34 -45.39 -3.00
N THR A 221 6.16 -44.38 -3.86
CA THR A 221 4.82 -43.83 -4.19
C THR A 221 4.40 -43.97 -5.65
N LEU A 222 5.33 -44.22 -6.57
CA LEU A 222 5.06 -44.29 -8.01
C LEU A 222 5.41 -45.68 -8.59
N ARG A 223 4.69 -46.09 -9.63
CA ARG A 223 4.87 -47.38 -10.31
C ARG A 223 5.09 -47.15 -11.80
N ASN A 224 6.34 -47.31 -12.25
CA ASN A 224 6.75 -47.04 -13.63
C ASN A 224 6.32 -45.63 -14.14
N PRO A 225 6.65 -44.54 -13.41
CA PRO A 225 6.15 -43.21 -13.73
C PRO A 225 6.74 -42.62 -15.01
N VAL A 226 5.94 -41.84 -15.73
CA VAL A 226 6.45 -40.94 -16.75
C VAL A 226 7.17 -39.78 -16.08
N THR A 227 8.47 -39.67 -16.31
CA THR A 227 9.27 -38.54 -15.82
C THR A 227 9.23 -37.38 -16.80
N LEU A 228 8.49 -36.32 -16.46
CA LEU A 228 8.44 -35.07 -17.21
C LEU A 228 9.50 -34.11 -16.66
N LYS A 229 10.65 -34.03 -17.35
CA LYS A 229 11.67 -33.01 -17.11
C LYS A 229 11.40 -31.82 -18.03
N LEU A 230 11.14 -30.65 -17.46
CA LEU A 230 11.21 -29.39 -18.19
C LEU A 230 12.64 -28.87 -18.09
N GLU A 231 13.37 -28.95 -19.20
CA GLU A 231 14.71 -28.38 -19.32
C GLU A 231 14.58 -26.85 -19.41
N GLU A 232 15.30 -26.16 -18.54
CA GLU A 232 15.41 -24.71 -18.53
C GLU A 232 16.32 -24.29 -19.70
N GLY A 233 15.92 -23.29 -20.48
CA GLY A 233 16.74 -22.79 -21.58
C GLY A 233 17.97 -22.05 -21.07
N GLU A 234 19.06 -22.08 -21.83
CA GLU A 234 20.33 -21.39 -21.52
C GLU A 234 20.14 -19.89 -21.22
N ASP A 235 19.06 -19.29 -21.76
CA ASP A 235 18.66 -17.89 -21.55
C ASP A 235 18.40 -17.50 -20.08
N GLU A 236 18.02 -18.42 -19.18
CA GLU A 236 17.74 -18.01 -17.78
C GLU A 236 19.00 -17.73 -16.96
N ALA A 237 20.15 -18.34 -17.30
CA ALA A 237 21.44 -18.00 -16.70
C ALA A 237 21.88 -16.56 -17.03
N ALA A 238 21.41 -16.00 -18.16
CA ALA A 238 21.67 -14.63 -18.57
C ALA A 238 20.85 -13.59 -17.78
N LEU A 239 19.78 -14.00 -17.08
CA LEU A 239 18.96 -13.11 -16.24
C LEU A 239 19.60 -12.82 -14.88
N LEU A 240 20.55 -13.64 -14.42
CA LEU A 240 21.23 -13.49 -13.13
C LEU A 240 22.62 -12.86 -13.31
N SER A 241 22.79 -11.60 -12.86
CA SER A 241 24.10 -10.95 -12.80
C SER A 241 24.79 -11.24 -11.47
N GLN A 242 25.92 -11.96 -11.51
CA GLN A 242 26.65 -12.34 -10.30
C GLN A 242 27.90 -11.47 -10.09
N TYR A 243 28.06 -10.94 -8.88
CA TYR A 243 29.17 -10.07 -8.48
C TYR A 243 29.85 -10.52 -7.19
N ALA A 244 31.15 -10.26 -7.07
CA ALA A 244 31.95 -10.49 -5.87
C ALA A 244 32.85 -9.30 -5.53
N VAL A 245 33.13 -9.11 -4.24
CA VAL A 245 33.99 -8.05 -3.70
C VAL A 245 34.92 -8.67 -2.68
N ARG A 246 36.22 -8.39 -2.80
CA ARG A 246 37.21 -8.74 -1.77
C ARG A 246 37.28 -7.61 -0.74
N CYS A 247 36.97 -7.89 0.53
CA CYS A 247 36.94 -6.87 1.58
C CYS A 247 37.12 -7.45 2.98
N SER A 248 37.56 -6.61 3.92
CA SER A 248 37.72 -7.01 5.33
C SER A 248 36.37 -7.26 6.02
N GLU A 249 36.39 -8.00 7.13
CA GLU A 249 35.21 -8.24 7.99
C GLU A 249 34.50 -6.94 8.43
N VAL A 250 35.24 -5.83 8.62
CA VAL A 250 34.68 -4.52 8.98
C VAL A 250 34.14 -3.78 7.75
N ASP A 251 34.80 -3.91 6.60
CA ASP A 251 34.33 -3.30 5.36
C ASP A 251 33.04 -3.94 4.85
N LYS A 252 32.73 -5.21 5.19
CA LYS A 252 31.39 -5.81 4.96
C LYS A 252 30.26 -4.92 5.52
N PHE A 253 30.41 -4.41 6.75
CA PHE A 253 29.44 -3.51 7.38
C PHE A 253 29.39 -2.14 6.70
N LEU A 254 30.55 -1.59 6.33
CA LEU A 254 30.66 -0.30 5.65
C LEU A 254 30.03 -0.32 4.26
N LEU A 255 30.33 -1.34 3.46
CA LEU A 255 29.77 -1.53 2.13
C LEU A 255 28.28 -1.80 2.21
N THR A 256 27.81 -2.69 3.08
CA THR A 256 26.36 -2.92 3.28
C THR A 256 25.63 -1.63 3.65
N TYR A 257 26.19 -0.86 4.60
CA TYR A 257 25.65 0.44 4.98
C TYR A 257 25.55 1.40 3.79
N VAL A 258 26.62 1.56 3.01
CA VAL A 258 26.64 2.47 1.85
C VAL A 258 25.68 2.01 0.75
N ILE A 259 25.69 0.72 0.41
CA ILE A 259 24.82 0.10 -0.61
C ILE A 259 23.34 0.34 -0.28
N LEU A 260 22.92 0.03 0.94
CA LEU A 260 21.52 0.12 1.35
C LEU A 260 21.10 1.58 1.64
N LYS A 261 21.94 2.38 2.30
CA LYS A 261 21.59 3.76 2.68
C LYS A 261 21.56 4.70 1.48
N LEU A 262 22.42 4.50 0.48
CA LEU A 262 22.39 5.25 -0.79
C LEU A 262 21.44 4.62 -1.83
N LYS A 263 20.74 3.51 -1.50
CA LYS A 263 19.86 2.75 -2.40
C LYS A 263 20.53 2.44 -3.76
N LEU A 264 21.81 2.03 -3.72
CA LEU A 264 22.55 1.60 -4.93
C LEU A 264 21.93 0.36 -5.57
N ILE A 265 21.23 -0.44 -4.75
CA ILE A 265 20.41 -1.57 -5.14
C ILE A 265 18.95 -1.18 -4.90
N LYS A 266 18.10 -1.36 -5.91
CA LYS A 266 16.67 -1.06 -5.85
C LYS A 266 15.87 -2.36 -5.74
N GLY A 267 14.74 -2.29 -5.03
CA GLY A 267 13.86 -3.44 -4.79
C GLY A 267 14.33 -4.34 -3.64
N LYS A 268 13.57 -5.41 -3.39
CA LYS A 268 13.76 -6.26 -2.20
C LYS A 268 15.09 -7.02 -2.22
N CYS A 269 15.75 -7.10 -1.07
CA CYS A 269 17.05 -7.77 -0.94
C CYS A 269 17.05 -8.78 0.21
N ILE A 270 17.53 -10.00 -0.08
CA ILE A 270 17.84 -11.01 0.95
C ILE A 270 19.32 -10.87 1.31
N ILE A 271 19.64 -10.81 2.60
CA ILE A 271 21.00 -10.68 3.11
C ILE A 271 21.36 -11.94 3.89
N PHE A 272 22.23 -12.78 3.33
CA PHE A 272 22.65 -14.02 3.97
C PHE A 272 23.89 -13.84 4.85
N VAL A 273 23.82 -14.34 6.08
CA VAL A 273 24.91 -14.41 7.07
C VAL A 273 25.09 -15.84 7.55
N ASN A 274 26.27 -16.19 8.06
CA ASN A 274 26.58 -17.57 8.46
C ASN A 274 26.30 -17.87 9.95
N ASP A 275 25.88 -16.88 10.74
CA ASP A 275 25.73 -17.00 12.20
C ASP A 275 24.53 -16.20 12.74
N VAL A 276 23.87 -16.73 13.77
CA VAL A 276 22.66 -16.14 14.37
C VAL A 276 22.98 -14.85 15.11
N ASP A 277 24.05 -14.80 15.90
CA ASP A 277 24.46 -13.55 16.58
C ASP A 277 24.88 -12.48 15.57
N ARG A 278 25.48 -12.86 14.44
CA ARG A 278 25.77 -11.97 13.31
C ARG A 278 24.50 -11.43 12.64
N SER A 279 23.42 -12.22 12.55
CA SER A 279 22.13 -11.76 12.01
C SER A 279 21.53 -10.61 12.85
N TYR A 280 21.52 -10.77 14.17
CA TYR A 280 21.08 -9.72 15.11
C TYR A 280 22.05 -8.54 15.18
N ARG A 281 23.37 -8.78 15.07
CA ARG A 281 24.38 -7.72 14.97
C ARG A 281 24.11 -6.83 13.76
N LEU A 282 23.80 -7.43 12.60
CA LEU A 282 23.51 -6.69 11.38
C LEU A 282 22.16 -5.96 11.47
N LYS A 283 21.11 -6.60 12.03
CA LYS A 283 19.80 -5.97 12.29
C LYS A 283 19.96 -4.69 13.12
N LEU A 284 20.56 -4.80 14.32
CA LEU A 284 20.75 -3.68 15.24
C LEU A 284 21.62 -2.55 14.65
N PHE A 285 22.60 -2.91 13.81
CA PHE A 285 23.46 -1.96 13.09
C PHE A 285 22.69 -1.19 12.02
N LEU A 286 21.88 -1.87 11.20
CA LEU A 286 21.04 -1.24 10.17
C LEU A 286 19.95 -0.35 10.78
N GLU A 287 19.38 -0.77 11.91
CA GLU A 287 18.42 0.03 12.70
C GLU A 287 19.00 1.37 13.18
N GLN A 288 20.31 1.47 13.48
CA GLN A 288 20.96 2.77 13.81
C GLN A 288 20.84 3.79 12.67
N PHE A 289 20.72 3.34 11.43
CA PHE A 289 20.57 4.17 10.24
C PHE A 289 19.11 4.25 9.75
N SER A 290 18.16 3.77 10.55
CA SER A 290 16.74 3.64 10.21
C SER A 290 16.48 2.78 8.97
N ILE A 291 17.33 1.77 8.73
CA ILE A 291 17.11 0.73 7.71
C ILE A 291 16.41 -0.43 8.43
N LYS A 292 15.10 -0.58 8.21
CA LYS A 292 14.30 -1.65 8.83
C LYS A 292 14.58 -2.98 8.14
N SER A 293 14.80 -4.04 8.92
CA SER A 293 15.00 -5.41 8.40
C SER A 293 14.43 -6.46 9.36
N CYS A 294 13.73 -7.47 8.82
CA CYS A 294 13.37 -8.66 9.59
C CYS A 294 14.52 -9.68 9.62
N VAL A 295 14.50 -10.60 10.58
CA VAL A 295 15.49 -11.69 10.72
C VAL A 295 14.80 -13.04 10.54
N LEU A 296 15.45 -13.95 9.83
CA LEU A 296 14.99 -15.31 9.55
C LEU A 296 16.08 -16.32 9.94
N ASN A 297 16.03 -16.79 11.19
CA ASN A 297 17.01 -17.74 11.75
C ASN A 297 16.37 -19.05 12.25
N SER A 298 17.19 -19.99 12.70
CA SER A 298 16.78 -21.34 13.14
C SER A 298 16.10 -21.43 14.48
N GLU A 299 16.24 -20.39 15.30
CA GLU A 299 15.74 -20.38 16.68
C GLU A 299 14.32 -19.80 16.75
N LEU A 300 13.88 -19.14 15.66
CA LEU A 300 12.50 -18.71 15.48
C LEU A 300 11.59 -19.92 15.15
N PRO A 301 10.48 -20.08 15.88
CA PRO A 301 9.44 -21.04 15.55
C PRO A 301 8.89 -20.89 14.12
N LEU A 302 8.32 -21.97 13.60
CA LEU A 302 7.88 -22.07 12.21
C LEU A 302 6.89 -20.95 11.81
N ASN A 303 5.99 -20.58 12.72
CA ASN A 303 4.99 -19.52 12.48
C ASN A 303 5.64 -18.14 12.36
N SER A 304 6.61 -17.80 13.22
CA SER A 304 7.35 -16.53 13.15
C SER A 304 8.24 -16.47 11.91
N ARG A 305 8.88 -17.59 11.55
CA ARG A 305 9.62 -17.74 10.27
C ARG A 305 8.71 -17.47 9.07
N TYR A 306 7.49 -18.01 9.10
CA TYR A 306 6.49 -17.78 8.05
C TYR A 306 6.01 -16.32 8.01
N HIS A 307 5.71 -15.72 9.17
CA HIS A 307 5.29 -14.32 9.29
C HIS A 307 6.34 -13.35 8.75
N ALA A 308 7.61 -13.51 9.13
CA ALA A 308 8.71 -12.67 8.63
C ALA A 308 8.85 -12.70 7.10
N VAL A 309 8.55 -13.85 6.47
CA VAL A 309 8.52 -14.01 5.01
C VAL A 309 7.25 -13.39 4.42
N GLN A 310 6.09 -13.54 5.06
CA GLN A 310 4.87 -12.87 4.62
C GLN A 310 5.02 -11.36 4.64
N GLU A 311 5.54 -10.78 5.71
CA GLU A 311 5.84 -9.34 5.83
C GLU A 311 6.81 -8.86 4.73
N PHE A 312 7.87 -9.62 4.47
CA PHE A 312 8.80 -9.34 3.36
C PHE A 312 8.10 -9.44 1.99
N ASN A 313 7.28 -10.48 1.76
CA ASN A 313 6.53 -10.66 0.52
C ASN A 313 5.45 -9.58 0.30
N GLN A 314 4.81 -9.10 1.36
CA GLN A 314 3.85 -7.99 1.35
C GLN A 314 4.50 -6.61 1.23
N GLY A 315 5.82 -6.50 1.44
CA GLY A 315 6.55 -5.23 1.36
C GLY A 315 6.58 -4.41 2.65
N VAL A 316 6.29 -5.03 3.80
CA VAL A 316 6.48 -4.43 5.13
C VAL A 316 7.97 -4.24 5.44
N TYR A 317 8.82 -5.14 4.92
CA TYR A 317 10.28 -5.02 4.93
C TYR A 317 10.85 -5.22 3.54
N ASP A 318 11.69 -4.27 3.09
CA ASP A 318 12.50 -4.41 1.86
C ASP A 318 13.70 -5.38 2.05
N TYR A 319 14.10 -5.60 3.30
CA TYR A 319 15.32 -6.30 3.68
C TYR A 319 15.04 -7.42 4.68
N ILE A 320 15.48 -8.63 4.35
CA ILE A 320 15.43 -9.79 5.25
C ILE A 320 16.82 -10.36 5.46
N ILE A 321 17.24 -10.49 6.72
CA ILE A 321 18.54 -11.05 7.11
C ILE A 321 18.34 -12.52 7.46
N ALA A 322 18.98 -13.41 6.72
CA ALA A 322 18.77 -14.85 6.78
C ALA A 322 20.05 -15.59 7.18
N THR A 323 19.92 -16.64 8.01
CA THR A 323 21.00 -17.61 8.23
C THR A 323 20.83 -18.86 7.35
N ASP A 324 21.95 -19.47 6.96
CA ASP A 324 21.96 -20.84 6.43
C ASP A 324 21.85 -21.87 7.58
N GLU A 325 21.68 -23.14 7.21
CA GLU A 325 21.59 -24.28 8.11
C GLU A 325 22.87 -24.48 8.94
N GLY A 326 22.72 -24.56 10.27
CA GLY A 326 23.86 -24.70 11.19
C GLY A 326 23.48 -25.43 12.49
N GLY A 327 23.59 -26.77 12.47
CA GLY A 327 23.69 -27.56 13.71
C GLY A 327 25.04 -27.32 14.41
N PRO A 328 25.17 -27.64 15.70
CA PRO A 328 26.39 -27.33 16.46
C PRO A 328 27.57 -28.18 16.00
N SER A 329 28.61 -27.52 15.47
CA SER A 329 29.97 -28.04 15.28
C SER A 329 30.04 -29.51 14.84
N VAL A 330 29.65 -29.78 13.59
CA VAL A 330 30.03 -31.05 12.95
C VAL A 330 31.52 -31.00 12.65
N GLU A 331 32.20 -32.12 12.87
CA GLU A 331 33.60 -32.35 12.52
C GLU A 331 33.79 -32.11 11.01
N TYR A 332 35.00 -31.72 10.59
CA TYR A 332 35.26 -31.46 9.18
C TYR A 332 35.00 -32.74 8.36
N ASP A 333 34.15 -32.66 7.33
CA ASP A 333 33.97 -33.76 6.37
C ASP A 333 35.32 -34.07 5.70
N THR A 334 35.92 -35.20 6.10
CA THR A 334 37.15 -35.76 5.53
C THR A 334 36.91 -36.49 4.21
N GLU A 335 35.72 -36.37 3.61
CA GLU A 335 35.35 -37.02 2.34
C GLU A 335 35.79 -36.23 1.08
N ASP A 336 36.30 -35.01 1.27
CA ASP A 336 36.71 -34.09 0.18
C ASP A 336 38.25 -34.04 -0.04
N GLU A 337 39.04 -34.85 0.68
CA GLU A 337 40.53 -34.87 0.63
C GLU A 337 41.13 -36.00 -0.25
N GLU A 338 40.38 -37.04 -0.64
CA GLU A 338 40.90 -38.18 -1.45
C GLU A 338 41.10 -37.90 -2.96
N ALA A 339 41.10 -36.63 -3.39
CA ALA A 339 41.15 -36.24 -4.82
C ALA A 339 42.31 -35.32 -5.22
N ALA A 340 43.30 -35.11 -4.35
CA ALA A 340 44.40 -34.17 -4.61
C ALA A 340 45.81 -34.59 -4.09
N GLU A 341 45.96 -35.76 -3.46
CA GLU A 341 47.27 -36.28 -3.01
C GLU A 341 47.85 -37.34 -3.95
N GLU A 342 48.19 -36.92 -5.18
CA GLU A 342 49.26 -37.52 -5.99
C GLU A 342 50.07 -36.36 -6.60
N ASP A 343 51.05 -35.85 -5.85
CA ASP A 343 52.45 -35.68 -6.32
C ASP A 343 53.36 -34.96 -5.28
N GLU A 344 54.49 -35.61 -4.99
CA GLU A 344 55.76 -35.13 -4.39
C GLU A 344 55.85 -34.83 -2.87
N GLU A 345 56.59 -35.73 -2.18
CA GLU A 345 57.10 -35.62 -0.80
C GLU A 345 58.43 -34.81 -0.70
N GLU A 346 59.06 -34.84 0.48
CA GLU A 346 60.35 -34.26 0.92
C GLU A 346 60.26 -32.78 1.41
N GLU A 347 60.77 -32.39 2.59
CA GLU A 347 61.84 -32.96 3.46
C GLU A 347 61.62 -32.68 4.99
N PHE A 348 62.38 -33.38 5.85
CA PHE A 348 62.41 -33.33 7.34
C PHE A 348 63.33 -32.17 7.89
N THR A 349 63.55 -31.84 9.19
CA THR A 349 63.34 -32.52 10.50
C THR A 349 62.89 -31.58 11.66
N SER A 350 61.88 -32.00 12.44
CA SER A 350 61.80 -32.06 13.94
C SER A 350 62.20 -30.92 14.94
N THR A 351 61.51 -30.95 16.10
CA THR A 351 61.92 -30.62 17.50
C THR A 351 61.78 -29.21 18.15
N GLN A 352 60.73 -29.09 18.99
CA GLN A 352 60.71 -28.78 20.45
C GLN A 352 61.22 -27.43 21.07
N ARG A 353 60.35 -26.90 21.97
CA ARG A 353 60.56 -26.12 23.23
C ARG A 353 60.81 -24.58 23.21
N GLU A 354 59.80 -23.83 23.66
CA GLU A 354 59.69 -23.13 24.98
C GLU A 354 60.95 -22.49 25.67
N PRO A 355 60.81 -21.46 26.55
CA PRO A 355 60.06 -20.18 26.42
C PRO A 355 60.77 -18.95 27.13
N VAL A 356 60.08 -17.79 27.25
CA VAL A 356 60.27 -16.63 28.19
C VAL A 356 61.55 -15.75 28.13
N ALA A 357 61.37 -14.41 28.20
CA ALA A 357 62.15 -13.48 29.06
C ALA A 357 61.53 -12.06 29.11
N ASP A 358 61.72 -11.37 30.23
CA ASP A 358 61.19 -10.03 30.57
C ASP A 358 62.02 -8.84 30.07
N ALA A 359 61.47 -7.61 30.18
CA ALA A 359 62.22 -6.41 30.60
C ALA A 359 61.29 -5.24 31.02
N ASP A 360 61.44 -4.77 32.26
CA ASP A 360 60.87 -3.50 32.78
C ASP A 360 61.66 -2.26 32.33
N THR A 361 61.10 -1.05 32.45
CA THR A 361 61.84 0.13 32.96
C THR A 361 60.94 1.29 33.42
N ASP A 362 61.32 1.87 34.57
CA ASP A 362 60.63 2.78 35.49
C ASP A 362 60.38 4.26 35.09
N ALA A 363 59.64 4.94 36.02
CA ALA A 363 59.81 6.33 36.50
C ALA A 363 59.28 7.52 35.64
N GLU A 364 58.80 8.65 36.19
CA GLU A 364 58.45 9.06 37.57
C GLU A 364 57.50 10.31 37.59
N ASP A 365 57.05 10.68 38.80
CA ASP A 365 56.71 12.05 39.27
C ASP A 365 55.28 12.68 39.16
N SER A 366 54.52 12.49 40.25
CA SER A 366 53.93 13.51 41.16
C SER A 366 53.21 14.79 40.66
N LEU A 367 51.93 14.95 41.03
CA LEU A 367 51.46 15.80 42.17
C LEU A 367 49.91 15.91 42.25
N GLU A 368 49.37 15.87 43.47
CA GLU A 368 47.96 16.08 43.85
C GLU A 368 47.79 17.52 44.47
N PRO A 369 46.59 18.09 44.84
CA PRO A 369 45.68 17.44 45.79
C PRO A 369 44.16 17.79 45.82
N SER A 370 43.43 16.98 46.62
CA SER A 370 42.21 17.32 47.40
C SER A 370 40.83 17.26 46.70
N SER A 371 39.71 16.92 47.37
CA SER A 371 39.48 16.82 48.82
C SER A 371 38.48 15.71 49.27
N SER A 372 38.63 15.32 50.54
CA SER A 372 37.79 14.52 51.45
C SER A 372 36.30 14.27 51.11
N SER A 373 35.74 13.09 51.43
CA SER A 373 35.54 12.69 52.85
C SER A 373 35.24 11.19 53.09
N LYS A 374 35.50 10.72 54.32
CA LYS A 374 35.43 9.32 54.80
C LYS A 374 34.32 9.14 55.84
N VAL A 375 33.79 7.90 55.98
CA VAL A 375 33.47 7.16 57.25
C VAL A 375 32.85 5.80 56.84
N LYS A 376 33.47 4.61 57.07
CA LYS A 376 33.67 3.82 58.32
C LYS A 376 32.33 3.30 58.92
N LYS A 377 32.13 2.05 59.41
CA LYS A 377 33.04 0.90 59.71
C LYS A 377 32.28 -0.37 60.20
N ARG A 378 32.89 -1.57 60.04
CA ARG A 378 32.83 -2.81 60.91
C ARG A 378 31.52 -3.65 60.94
N LYS A 379 31.48 -4.97 61.27
CA LYS A 379 32.44 -6.11 61.50
C LYS A 379 31.60 -7.43 61.38
N ARG A 380 32.01 -8.59 60.79
CA ARG A 380 33.12 -9.57 61.01
C ARG A 380 32.95 -10.46 62.29
N PRO A 381 33.50 -11.71 62.38
CA PRO A 381 33.22 -12.99 61.65
C PRO A 381 33.15 -14.23 62.64
N ALA A 382 33.27 -15.49 62.16
CA ALA A 382 33.94 -16.70 62.76
C ALA A 382 33.26 -18.06 62.33
N SER A 383 33.96 -19.05 61.72
CA SER A 383 34.61 -20.28 62.29
C SER A 383 33.66 -21.51 62.50
N SER A 384 33.99 -22.80 62.30
CA SER A 384 35.19 -23.51 61.77
C SER A 384 35.08 -25.08 61.83
N LEU A 385 35.67 -25.82 60.85
CA LEU A 385 36.31 -27.19 60.96
C LEU A 385 35.39 -28.48 60.96
N PRO A 386 35.90 -29.75 60.76
CA PRO A 386 35.86 -30.44 59.45
C PRO A 386 35.52 -32.00 59.45
N PRO A 387 36.25 -32.99 58.83
CA PRO A 387 35.65 -34.10 58.01
C PRO A 387 35.79 -35.53 58.66
N PRO A 388 35.45 -36.72 58.04
CA PRO A 388 36.15 -37.32 56.87
C PRO A 388 35.42 -38.36 55.93
N SER A 389 36.04 -38.60 54.76
CA SER A 389 36.22 -39.88 54.00
C SER A 389 35.09 -40.84 53.53
N SER A 390 35.00 -40.99 52.18
CA SER A 390 34.82 -42.25 51.40
C SER A 390 33.43 -42.95 51.37
N SER A 391 32.94 -43.63 50.31
CA SER A 391 33.51 -43.98 48.99
C SER A 391 32.44 -44.25 47.89
N LYS A 392 32.84 -44.08 46.60
CA LYS A 392 32.29 -44.66 45.34
C LYS A 392 30.75 -44.70 45.08
N SER A 393 30.27 -43.93 44.09
CA SER A 393 29.18 -44.41 43.20
C SER A 393 29.15 -43.78 41.78
N LYS A 394 29.13 -44.69 40.79
CA LYS A 394 28.43 -44.70 39.47
C LYS A 394 28.32 -43.42 38.60
N LYS A 395 28.79 -43.58 37.34
CA LYS A 395 28.47 -42.77 36.14
C LYS A 395 27.00 -42.33 36.09
N ARG A 396 26.72 -41.05 35.79
CA ARG A 396 25.45 -40.59 35.21
C ARG A 396 25.72 -39.93 33.86
N LYS A 397 24.91 -40.26 32.85
CA LYS A 397 24.98 -39.71 31.50
C LYS A 397 24.72 -38.20 31.54
N HIS A 398 25.47 -37.41 30.77
CA HIS A 398 24.93 -36.15 30.28
C HIS A 398 23.84 -36.48 29.24
N GLN A 399 22.64 -35.92 29.42
CA GLN A 399 21.61 -35.92 28.39
C GLN A 399 22.06 -34.95 27.27
N LYS A 400 22.18 -35.47 26.04
CA LYS A 400 22.18 -34.61 24.86
C LYS A 400 20.79 -33.97 24.77
N HIS A 401 20.72 -32.64 24.68
CA HIS A 401 19.54 -31.99 24.11
C HIS A 401 19.45 -32.38 22.64
N ALA A 402 18.25 -32.71 22.17
CA ALA A 402 17.97 -32.92 20.76
C ALA A 402 17.85 -31.56 20.07
N SER A 403 18.54 -31.38 18.96
CA SER A 403 18.36 -30.25 18.05
C SER A 403 17.21 -30.54 17.09
N ASP A 404 16.30 -29.60 16.89
CA ASP A 404 15.28 -29.72 15.84
C ASP A 404 15.93 -29.87 14.46
N ARG A 405 15.44 -30.85 13.69
CA ARG A 405 15.87 -31.13 12.31
C ARG A 405 15.05 -30.35 11.25
N GLU A 406 14.18 -29.44 11.68
CA GLU A 406 13.19 -28.72 10.85
C GLU A 406 13.66 -27.33 10.37
N TYR A 407 14.97 -27.08 10.33
CA TYR A 407 15.51 -25.83 9.83
C TYR A 407 16.17 -25.98 8.47
N GLY A 408 15.58 -25.33 7.47
CA GLY A 408 16.20 -25.09 6.18
C GLY A 408 15.63 -23.86 5.52
N VAL A 409 16.23 -22.67 5.74
CA VAL A 409 15.92 -21.46 4.94
C VAL A 409 16.24 -21.67 3.46
N THR A 410 17.01 -22.71 3.14
CA THR A 410 17.28 -23.14 1.76
C THR A 410 16.09 -23.83 1.07
N ARG A 411 15.03 -24.26 1.78
CA ARG A 411 13.88 -25.02 1.21
C ARG A 411 12.54 -24.61 1.87
N GLY A 412 11.41 -24.88 1.20
CA GLY A 412 10.05 -24.61 1.72
C GLY A 412 9.52 -23.19 1.49
N VAL A 413 10.38 -22.19 1.59
CA VAL A 413 9.99 -20.77 1.62
C VAL A 413 10.17 -20.08 0.26
N ASP A 414 9.08 -19.55 -0.31
CA ASP A 414 9.12 -18.75 -1.55
C ASP A 414 9.19 -17.24 -1.25
N PHE A 415 10.13 -16.57 -1.91
CA PHE A 415 10.39 -15.15 -1.75
C PHE A 415 9.99 -14.43 -3.03
N VAL A 416 9.01 -13.53 -2.92
CA VAL A 416 8.40 -12.86 -4.06
C VAL A 416 9.16 -11.56 -4.38
N ASP A 417 9.55 -11.42 -5.64
CA ASP A 417 10.12 -10.22 -6.24
C ASP A 417 11.47 -9.76 -5.64
N VAL A 418 12.29 -10.73 -5.23
CA VAL A 418 13.68 -10.51 -4.79
C VAL A 418 14.50 -9.95 -5.96
N SER A 419 14.94 -8.70 -5.82
CA SER A 419 15.76 -7.98 -6.80
C SER A 419 17.26 -8.24 -6.61
N CYS A 420 17.68 -8.49 -5.36
CA CYS A 420 19.08 -8.79 -5.03
C CYS A 420 19.23 -9.86 -3.95
N VAL A 421 20.30 -10.66 -4.07
CA VAL A 421 20.82 -11.53 -3.01
C VAL A 421 22.21 -11.05 -2.59
N LEU A 422 22.34 -10.57 -1.36
CA LEU A 422 23.61 -10.16 -0.77
C LEU A 422 24.14 -11.30 0.12
N ASN A 423 25.19 -11.99 -0.31
CA ASN A 423 25.97 -12.86 0.57
C ASN A 423 26.90 -11.97 1.41
N PHE A 424 26.42 -11.55 2.59
CA PHE A 424 27.22 -10.76 3.54
C PHE A 424 28.37 -11.60 4.09
N ASP A 425 28.09 -12.86 4.40
CA ASP A 425 29.13 -13.89 4.54
C ASP A 425 29.02 -14.86 3.36
N LEU A 426 30.17 -15.29 2.83
CA LEU A 426 30.23 -16.33 1.81
C LEU A 426 29.72 -17.66 2.41
N PRO A 427 28.85 -18.43 1.72
CA PRO A 427 28.43 -19.74 2.20
C PRO A 427 29.61 -20.71 2.28
N THR A 428 29.51 -21.71 3.17
CA THR A 428 30.55 -22.73 3.36
C THR A 428 30.71 -23.71 2.20
N THR A 429 29.72 -23.79 1.29
CA THR A 429 29.71 -24.71 0.14
C THR A 429 29.14 -24.05 -1.13
N SER A 430 29.60 -24.48 -2.30
CA SER A 430 29.07 -24.02 -3.60
C SER A 430 27.61 -24.46 -3.85
N ARG A 431 27.20 -25.58 -3.24
CA ARG A 431 25.80 -26.01 -3.23
C ARG A 431 24.91 -24.99 -2.53
N SER A 432 25.29 -24.50 -1.35
CA SER A 432 24.51 -23.44 -0.67
C SER A 432 24.56 -22.13 -1.46
N TYR A 433 25.72 -21.75 -2.04
CA TYR A 433 25.82 -20.58 -2.93
C TYR A 433 24.77 -20.61 -4.03
N THR A 434 24.63 -21.73 -4.73
CA THR A 434 23.60 -21.94 -5.76
C THR A 434 22.19 -21.72 -5.20
N HIS A 435 21.87 -22.29 -4.04
CA HIS A 435 20.54 -22.16 -3.41
C HIS A 435 20.21 -20.73 -2.97
N ARG A 436 21.23 -19.96 -2.52
CA ARG A 436 21.09 -18.56 -2.13
C ARG A 436 20.85 -17.66 -3.35
N VAL A 437 21.72 -17.73 -4.37
CA VAL A 437 21.57 -16.85 -5.56
C VAL A 437 20.31 -17.18 -6.37
N GLY A 438 19.87 -18.44 -6.36
CA GLY A 438 18.59 -18.87 -6.93
C GLY A 438 17.32 -18.36 -6.23
N ARG A 439 17.43 -17.44 -5.25
CA ARG A 439 16.28 -16.70 -4.68
C ARG A 439 15.87 -15.49 -5.53
N THR A 440 16.77 -14.95 -6.35
CA THR A 440 16.46 -13.88 -7.32
C THR A 440 16.39 -14.43 -8.75
N ALA A 441 16.22 -13.55 -9.75
CA ALA A 441 16.06 -13.89 -11.17
C ALA A 441 14.93 -14.89 -11.49
N ARG A 442 13.86 -14.91 -10.67
CA ARG A 442 12.71 -15.82 -10.82
C ARG A 442 11.68 -15.29 -11.82
N ALA A 443 10.89 -16.21 -12.38
CA ALA A 443 9.73 -15.92 -13.24
C ALA A 443 10.03 -15.00 -14.44
N GLY A 444 11.21 -15.10 -15.04
CA GLY A 444 11.61 -14.33 -16.22
C GLY A 444 12.02 -12.88 -15.95
N ARG A 445 12.23 -12.50 -14.68
CA ARG A 445 12.80 -11.20 -14.31
C ARG A 445 14.32 -11.30 -14.16
N THR A 446 15.03 -10.21 -14.40
CA THR A 446 16.47 -10.12 -14.09
C THR A 446 16.70 -10.00 -12.59
N GLY A 447 17.80 -10.57 -12.10
CA GLY A 447 18.22 -10.51 -10.70
C GLY A 447 19.72 -10.29 -10.54
N MET A 448 20.15 -9.91 -9.34
CA MET A 448 21.56 -9.71 -9.03
C MET A 448 21.98 -10.47 -7.77
N SER A 449 23.17 -11.08 -7.79
CA SER A 449 23.85 -11.50 -6.56
C SER A 449 25.10 -10.65 -6.34
N LEU A 450 25.37 -10.30 -5.07
CA LEU A 450 26.60 -9.65 -4.63
C LEU A 450 27.16 -10.45 -3.46
N SER A 451 28.45 -10.77 -3.50
CA SER A 451 29.09 -11.62 -2.48
C SER A 451 30.34 -10.98 -1.91
N PHE A 452 30.45 -10.91 -0.59
CA PHE A 452 31.68 -10.50 0.06
C PHE A 452 32.57 -11.72 0.32
N VAL A 453 33.86 -11.56 0.02
CA VAL A 453 34.90 -12.59 0.18
C VAL A 453 35.99 -11.97 1.04
N VAL A 454 36.29 -12.56 2.19
CA VAL A 454 37.37 -12.07 3.06
C VAL A 454 38.72 -12.64 2.59
N PRO A 455 39.70 -11.79 2.25
CA PRO A 455 41.06 -12.24 1.95
C PRO A 455 41.72 -12.91 3.15
N LYS A 456 42.50 -13.98 2.92
CA LYS A 456 43.07 -14.80 4.00
C LYS A 456 44.05 -14.05 4.90
N ASP A 457 44.72 -13.04 4.36
CA ASP A 457 45.62 -12.11 5.07
C ASP A 457 44.86 -11.13 5.97
N GLN A 458 43.67 -10.68 5.57
CA GLN A 458 42.82 -9.75 6.33
C GLN A 458 41.96 -10.46 7.39
N TRP A 459 41.93 -11.80 7.40
CA TRP A 459 41.18 -12.56 8.37
C TRP A 459 41.79 -12.46 9.78
N GLY A 460 41.05 -11.82 10.69
CA GLY A 460 41.41 -11.72 12.11
C GLY A 460 42.14 -10.44 12.53
N GLU A 461 42.44 -9.53 11.59
CA GLU A 461 43.06 -8.24 11.89
C GLU A 461 42.18 -7.35 12.80
N ASP A 462 40.91 -7.19 12.43
CA ASP A 462 39.99 -6.28 13.14
C ASP A 462 38.95 -7.03 14.01
N LYS A 463 39.24 -7.07 15.31
CA LYS A 463 38.46 -7.84 16.31
C LYS A 463 37.14 -7.16 16.71
N VAL A 464 36.86 -5.94 16.26
CA VAL A 464 35.68 -5.15 16.68
C VAL A 464 34.35 -5.81 16.29
N VAL A 465 34.30 -6.49 15.15
CA VAL A 465 33.07 -7.16 14.64
C VAL A 465 32.97 -8.65 14.98
N GLY A 466 34.04 -9.23 15.53
CA GLY A 466 34.12 -10.66 15.86
C GLY A 466 34.45 -11.52 14.65
N CYS A 467 35.72 -11.93 14.56
CA CYS A 467 36.27 -12.72 13.46
C CYS A 467 35.46 -14.02 13.27
N LEU A 468 34.80 -14.17 12.11
CA LEU A 468 34.02 -15.35 11.78
C LEU A 468 34.94 -16.52 11.42
N PRO A 469 34.85 -17.71 12.06
CA PRO A 469 35.73 -18.83 11.70
C PRO A 469 35.60 -19.31 10.26
N SER A 470 34.39 -19.30 9.67
CA SER A 470 34.19 -19.72 8.28
C SER A 470 34.84 -18.78 7.26
N ALA A 471 34.99 -17.48 7.58
CA ALA A 471 35.64 -16.51 6.72
C ALA A 471 37.14 -16.81 6.47
N GLN A 472 37.78 -17.67 7.28
CA GLN A 472 39.16 -18.10 7.06
C GLN A 472 39.35 -18.88 5.74
N ARG A 473 38.26 -19.46 5.21
CA ARG A 473 38.26 -20.32 4.01
C ARG A 473 37.57 -19.66 2.82
N ASP A 474 37.19 -18.39 2.92
CA ASP A 474 36.41 -17.67 1.90
C ASP A 474 37.06 -17.77 0.51
N GLU A 475 38.37 -17.53 0.39
CA GLU A 475 39.08 -17.63 -0.90
C GLU A 475 39.04 -19.04 -1.51
N THR A 476 39.22 -20.08 -0.69
CA THR A 476 39.22 -21.48 -1.14
C THR A 476 37.83 -21.90 -1.61
N ILE A 477 36.79 -21.49 -0.88
CA ILE A 477 35.40 -21.80 -1.23
C ILE A 477 34.96 -20.97 -2.45
N PHE A 478 35.38 -19.71 -2.54
CA PHE A 478 35.10 -18.85 -3.68
C PHE A 478 35.71 -19.41 -4.98
N ALA A 479 36.93 -19.95 -4.94
CA ALA A 479 37.53 -20.63 -6.09
C ALA A 479 36.76 -21.88 -6.53
N LYS A 480 36.23 -22.69 -5.58
CA LYS A 480 35.30 -23.80 -5.89
C LYS A 480 34.01 -23.27 -6.55
N ILE A 481 33.43 -22.19 -6.02
CA ILE A 481 32.23 -21.54 -6.56
C ILE A 481 32.45 -21.02 -7.99
N GLU A 482 33.52 -20.28 -8.26
CA GLU A 482 33.82 -19.74 -9.60
C GLU A 482 33.96 -20.87 -10.64
N LYS A 483 34.60 -21.99 -10.28
CA LYS A 483 34.74 -23.18 -11.13
C LYS A 483 33.37 -23.80 -11.45
N GLU A 484 32.52 -24.01 -10.45
CA GLU A 484 31.18 -24.61 -10.65
C GLU A 484 30.20 -23.70 -11.38
N GLN A 485 30.19 -22.39 -11.10
CA GLN A 485 29.34 -21.43 -11.82
C GLN A 485 29.80 -21.30 -13.28
N GLY A 486 31.11 -21.28 -13.53
CA GLY A 486 31.69 -21.28 -14.87
C GLY A 486 31.31 -22.53 -15.68
N ALA A 487 31.30 -23.71 -15.04
CA ALA A 487 30.83 -24.95 -15.67
C ALA A 487 29.32 -24.93 -16.03
N ARG A 488 28.54 -24.04 -15.40
CA ARG A 488 27.12 -23.77 -15.71
C ARG A 488 26.90 -22.56 -16.64
N GLY A 489 27.96 -22.04 -17.26
CA GLY A 489 27.89 -20.91 -18.19
C GLY A 489 27.70 -19.53 -17.53
N SER A 490 27.75 -19.43 -16.20
CA SER A 490 27.61 -18.16 -15.49
C SER A 490 28.97 -17.64 -15.00
N LYS A 491 29.28 -16.37 -15.28
CA LYS A 491 30.54 -15.73 -14.87
C LYS A 491 30.30 -14.72 -13.76
N ILE A 492 30.93 -14.95 -12.60
CA ILE A 492 31.01 -13.98 -11.52
C ILE A 492 31.94 -12.83 -11.94
N LYS A 493 31.51 -11.58 -11.70
CA LYS A 493 32.26 -10.37 -12.02
C LYS A 493 32.80 -9.75 -10.72
N GLU A 494 34.02 -9.23 -10.76
CA GLU A 494 34.53 -8.43 -9.65
C GLU A 494 33.85 -7.05 -9.64
N TYR A 495 33.40 -6.61 -8.46
CA TYR A 495 32.73 -5.32 -8.26
C TYR A 495 33.66 -4.39 -7.47
N ASN A 496 34.21 -3.38 -8.16
CA ASN A 496 35.17 -2.45 -7.59
C ASN A 496 34.47 -1.22 -6.99
N PHE A 497 34.64 -1.02 -5.68
CA PHE A 497 34.21 0.19 -4.98
C PHE A 497 35.34 1.22 -4.91
N ASP A 498 35.06 2.50 -5.16
CA ASP A 498 36.02 3.58 -4.85
C ASP A 498 36.09 3.79 -3.33
N MET A 499 37.04 3.10 -2.70
CA MET A 499 37.29 3.18 -1.26
C MET A 499 37.45 4.62 -0.77
N LYS A 500 38.00 5.56 -1.56
CA LYS A 500 38.19 6.96 -1.13
C LYS A 500 36.87 7.68 -0.87
N GLN A 501 35.82 7.29 -1.58
CA GLN A 501 34.47 7.83 -1.42
C GLN A 501 33.70 7.14 -0.29
N VAL A 502 33.91 5.83 -0.14
CA VAL A 502 33.32 5.00 0.92
C VAL A 502 33.91 5.34 2.29
N GLU A 503 35.19 5.74 2.36
CA GLU A 503 35.92 6.06 3.59
C GLU A 503 35.27 7.18 4.42
N ALA A 504 34.61 8.14 3.76
CA ALA A 504 33.87 9.21 4.44
C ALA A 504 32.74 8.67 5.36
N PHE A 505 32.22 7.48 5.06
CA PHE A 505 31.19 6.80 5.86
C PHE A 505 31.78 5.95 7.00
N ARG A 506 33.09 5.69 7.03
CA ARG A 506 33.74 4.78 8.01
C ARG A 506 33.50 5.22 9.44
N TYR A 507 33.63 6.51 9.77
CA TYR A 507 33.44 6.99 11.13
C TYR A 507 32.01 6.73 11.66
N ARG A 508 31.01 6.78 10.78
CA ARG A 508 29.60 6.53 11.13
C ARG A 508 29.32 5.04 11.28
N MET A 509 29.85 4.23 10.38
CA MET A 509 29.83 2.78 10.53
C MET A 509 30.46 2.37 11.88
N GLN A 510 31.62 2.94 12.22
CA GLN A 510 32.28 2.69 13.51
C GLN A 510 31.44 3.14 14.72
N ASP A 511 30.80 4.30 14.66
CA ASP A 511 29.98 4.79 15.77
C ASP A 511 28.68 3.97 15.97
N ALA A 512 28.05 3.52 14.87
CA ALA A 512 26.95 2.55 14.95
C ALA A 512 27.42 1.18 15.49
N LEU A 513 28.60 0.69 15.10
CA LEU A 513 29.13 -0.57 15.65
C LEU A 513 29.44 -0.49 17.15
N ARG A 514 29.72 0.70 17.70
CA ARG A 514 29.94 0.90 19.15
C ARG A 514 28.66 0.72 19.98
N SER A 515 27.48 1.06 19.44
CA SER A 515 26.21 0.82 20.16
C SER A 515 25.77 -0.65 20.08
N VAL A 516 26.19 -1.40 19.06
CA VAL A 516 25.87 -2.83 18.88
C VAL A 516 26.83 -3.72 19.68
N THR A 517 26.60 -3.80 20.99
CA THR A 517 27.38 -4.65 21.90
C THR A 517 26.89 -6.12 21.92
N LYS A 518 27.72 -7.05 22.41
CA LYS A 518 27.31 -8.45 22.66
C LYS A 518 26.13 -8.57 23.64
N ALA A 519 25.99 -7.61 24.57
CA ALA A 519 24.84 -7.55 25.47
C ALA A 519 23.56 -7.17 24.72
N ALA A 520 23.60 -6.11 23.89
CA ALA A 520 22.48 -5.67 23.08
C ALA A 520 22.00 -6.75 22.08
N ILE A 521 22.93 -7.47 21.44
CA ILE A 521 22.63 -8.62 20.56
C ILE A 521 21.85 -9.71 21.32
N ARG A 522 22.36 -10.11 22.48
CA ARG A 522 21.72 -11.14 23.31
C ARG A 522 20.34 -10.69 23.81
N GLU A 523 20.21 -9.43 24.21
CA GLU A 523 18.94 -8.85 24.69
C GLU A 523 17.90 -8.77 23.57
N ALA A 524 18.28 -8.38 22.35
CA ALA A 524 17.39 -8.37 21.19
C ALA A 524 16.89 -9.78 20.81
N ARG A 525 17.80 -10.76 20.78
CA ARG A 525 17.50 -12.18 20.52
C ARG A 525 16.58 -12.78 21.60
N VAL A 526 16.87 -12.53 22.87
CA VAL A 526 16.01 -12.98 24.00
C VAL A 526 14.64 -12.31 23.95
N LYS A 527 14.55 -11.01 23.62
CA LYS A 527 13.28 -10.28 23.50
C LYS A 527 12.37 -10.88 22.43
N GLU A 528 12.92 -11.25 21.27
CA GLU A 528 12.16 -11.84 20.15
C GLU A 528 11.66 -13.24 20.51
N LEU A 529 12.52 -14.11 21.05
CA LEU A 529 12.15 -15.44 21.56
C LEU A 529 11.10 -15.37 22.69
N LYS A 530 11.22 -14.39 23.58
CA LYS A 530 10.29 -14.16 24.71
C LYS A 530 8.90 -13.72 24.24
N ALA A 531 8.82 -12.83 23.26
CA ALA A 531 7.55 -12.41 22.67
C ALA A 531 6.82 -13.61 22.04
N GLU A 532 7.56 -14.48 21.34
CA GLU A 532 7.03 -15.70 20.75
C GLU A 532 6.58 -16.74 21.81
N ILE A 533 7.35 -16.93 22.88
CA ILE A 533 6.96 -17.80 24.02
C ILE A 533 5.63 -17.34 24.64
N LEU A 534 5.42 -16.03 24.78
CA LEU A 534 4.16 -15.46 25.29
C LEU A 534 2.98 -15.64 24.34
N ASN A 535 3.23 -15.71 23.03
CA ASN A 535 2.22 -15.89 21.99
C ASN A 535 1.95 -17.37 21.63
N SER A 536 2.69 -18.31 22.23
CA SER A 536 2.62 -19.73 21.89
C SER A 536 1.40 -20.44 22.52
N ASP A 537 0.42 -20.79 21.69
CA ASP A 537 -0.75 -21.58 22.13
C ASP A 537 -0.38 -22.92 22.77
N LYS A 538 0.76 -23.53 22.38
CA LYS A 538 1.25 -24.79 22.98
C LYS A 538 1.70 -24.61 24.44
N LEU A 539 2.23 -23.44 24.80
CA LEU A 539 2.72 -23.14 26.15
C LEU A 539 1.64 -22.53 27.05
N LYS A 540 0.49 -22.17 26.48
CA LYS A 540 -0.66 -21.60 27.20
C LYS A 540 -1.09 -22.49 28.39
N ALA A 541 -1.24 -23.79 28.18
CA ALA A 541 -1.55 -24.75 29.24
C ALA A 541 -0.43 -24.85 30.30
N HIS A 542 0.84 -24.77 29.90
CA HIS A 542 1.96 -24.75 30.85
C HIS A 542 1.93 -23.49 31.74
N PHE A 543 1.54 -22.34 31.19
CA PHE A 543 1.41 -21.09 31.94
C PHE A 543 0.11 -21.00 32.76
N GLU A 544 -0.94 -21.73 32.38
CA GLU A 544 -2.13 -21.96 33.21
C GLU A 544 -1.79 -22.81 34.46
N ASP A 545 -0.95 -23.85 34.30
CA ASP A 545 -0.45 -24.68 35.41
C ASP A 545 0.66 -23.99 36.24
N ASN A 546 1.46 -23.11 35.63
CA ASN A 546 2.61 -22.43 36.26
C ASN A 546 2.52 -20.90 36.09
N PRO A 547 1.57 -20.22 36.79
CA PRO A 547 1.33 -18.78 36.60
C PRO A 547 2.52 -17.90 37.02
N LEU A 548 3.35 -18.37 37.96
CA LEU A 548 4.57 -17.66 38.39
C LEU A 548 5.60 -17.57 37.25
N ASP A 549 5.71 -18.58 36.38
CA ASP A 549 6.65 -18.55 35.27
C ASP A 549 6.23 -17.53 34.21
N LEU A 550 4.92 -17.38 33.99
CA LEU A 550 4.34 -16.33 33.14
C LEU A 550 4.59 -14.94 33.73
N GLU A 551 4.47 -14.80 35.06
CA GLU A 551 4.74 -13.55 35.78
C GLU A 551 6.23 -13.18 35.72
N TYR A 552 7.15 -14.13 35.97
CA TYR A 552 8.59 -13.93 35.78
C TYR A 552 8.94 -13.54 34.33
N LEU A 553 8.34 -14.21 33.33
CA LEU A 553 8.53 -13.82 31.94
C LEU A 553 8.05 -12.37 31.72
N ARG A 554 6.85 -12.01 32.16
CA ARG A 554 6.29 -10.66 31.93
C ARG A 554 7.08 -9.55 32.64
N HIS A 555 7.64 -9.81 33.82
CA HIS A 555 8.32 -8.78 34.61
C HIS A 555 9.83 -8.66 34.38
N ASP A 556 10.45 -9.58 33.65
CA ASP A 556 11.86 -9.45 33.25
C ASP A 556 12.07 -8.26 32.29
N LYS A 557 12.77 -7.22 32.77
CA LYS A 557 12.92 -5.93 32.10
C LYS A 557 14.18 -5.87 31.25
N PRO A 558 14.15 -5.23 30.07
CA PRO A 558 15.35 -4.94 29.29
C PRO A 558 16.35 -4.13 30.14
N LEU A 559 17.55 -4.67 30.35
CA LEU A 559 18.58 -4.04 31.17
C LEU A 559 19.31 -2.93 30.39
N HIS A 560 19.45 -3.08 29.08
CA HIS A 560 20.16 -2.15 28.19
C HIS A 560 19.41 -1.94 26.86
N PRO A 561 18.28 -1.20 26.87
CA PRO A 561 17.59 -0.84 25.63
C PRO A 561 18.55 -0.10 24.68
N THR A 562 18.62 -0.56 23.44
CA THR A 562 19.55 -0.01 22.43
C THR A 562 19.14 1.42 22.08
N ARG A 563 19.89 2.40 22.55
CA ARG A 563 19.64 3.83 22.30
C ARG A 563 20.03 4.20 20.88
N VAL A 564 19.07 4.16 19.96
CA VAL A 564 19.23 4.64 18.58
C VAL A 564 19.60 6.13 18.62
N GLN A 565 20.71 6.49 17.99
CA GLN A 565 21.22 7.87 18.01
C GLN A 565 20.49 8.72 16.94
N PRO A 566 19.72 9.78 17.30
CA PRO A 566 18.87 10.48 16.32
C PRO A 566 19.62 11.06 15.12
N HIS A 567 20.84 11.56 15.34
CA HIS A 567 21.69 12.12 14.29
C HIS A 567 22.17 11.09 13.26
N MET A 568 22.02 9.78 13.53
CA MET A 568 22.39 8.71 12.60
C MET A 568 21.33 8.41 11.53
N LYS A 569 20.09 8.91 11.71
CA LYS A 569 18.98 8.80 10.72
C LYS A 569 19.32 9.46 9.38
N HIS A 570 19.93 10.66 9.39
CA HIS A 570 20.23 11.45 8.19
C HIS A 570 21.67 11.22 7.67
N VAL A 571 21.94 11.44 6.37
CA VAL A 571 23.31 11.51 5.84
C VAL A 571 23.66 12.95 5.51
N PRO A 572 24.59 13.59 6.26
CA PRO A 572 25.03 14.94 5.96
C PRO A 572 25.53 15.08 4.52
N LYS A 573 25.07 16.12 3.81
CA LYS A 573 25.34 16.33 2.37
C LYS A 573 26.83 16.32 2.00
N TYR A 574 27.72 16.67 2.94
CA TYR A 574 29.18 16.69 2.71
C TYR A 574 29.85 15.31 2.70
N LEU A 575 29.18 14.26 3.22
CA LEU A 575 29.65 12.87 3.17
C LEU A 575 29.22 12.13 1.90
N LEU A 576 28.28 12.69 1.14
CA LEU A 576 27.86 12.09 -0.13
C LEU A 576 29.03 12.14 -1.12
N PRO A 577 29.35 11.04 -1.81
CA PRO A 577 30.48 11.00 -2.73
C PRO A 577 30.44 12.08 -3.78
N ARG A 578 31.51 12.88 -3.86
CA ARG A 578 31.82 13.70 -5.05
C ARG A 578 32.40 12.80 -6.14
N ILE A 579 31.58 11.86 -6.66
CA ILE A 579 31.91 11.16 -7.90
C ILE A 579 32.18 12.25 -8.94
N ALA A 580 33.32 12.14 -9.61
CA ALA A 580 33.75 13.14 -10.56
C ALA A 580 32.65 13.39 -11.59
N ALA A 581 32.27 14.67 -11.70
CA ALA A 581 31.57 15.18 -12.85
C ALA A 581 32.22 14.63 -14.13
N VAL A 582 31.46 13.88 -14.93
CA VAL A 582 31.64 13.98 -16.38
C VAL A 582 31.54 15.48 -16.70
N PRO A 583 32.49 16.10 -17.42
CA PRO A 583 32.53 17.55 -17.56
C PRO A 583 31.19 18.07 -18.10
N GLY A 584 30.43 18.74 -17.22
CA GLY A 584 29.01 19.02 -17.45
C GLY A 584 28.08 19.00 -16.22
N THR A 585 28.55 18.74 -14.99
CA THR A 585 27.69 18.79 -13.77
C THR A 585 28.09 19.86 -12.76
N GLU A 586 27.92 21.13 -13.14
CA GLU A 586 26.89 21.88 -12.42
C GLU A 586 25.55 21.46 -13.04
N GLY A 587 24.70 20.82 -12.25
CA GLY A 587 23.49 20.16 -12.74
C GLY A 587 23.24 18.85 -11.99
N GLN A 588 22.03 18.68 -11.48
CA GLN A 588 21.57 17.40 -10.93
C GLN A 588 21.63 16.34 -12.04
N ASN A 589 22.00 15.11 -11.69
CA ASN A 589 22.11 14.04 -12.68
C ASN A 589 20.73 13.80 -13.32
N PRO A 590 20.55 14.03 -14.64
CA PRO A 590 19.22 14.28 -15.18
C PRO A 590 18.22 13.12 -15.02
N ASP A 591 18.64 11.89 -15.31
CA ASP A 591 17.73 10.80 -15.64
C ASP A 591 17.18 10.01 -14.43
N VAL A 592 17.28 10.53 -13.20
CA VAL A 592 16.76 9.87 -12.00
C VAL A 592 15.55 10.62 -11.46
N LEU A 593 14.39 10.31 -12.04
CA LEU A 593 13.08 10.46 -11.41
C LEU A 593 13.16 10.06 -9.91
N PRO A 594 12.51 10.79 -9.00
CA PRO A 594 12.36 10.34 -7.62
C PRO A 594 11.82 8.91 -7.58
N PRO A 595 12.17 8.10 -6.57
CA PRO A 595 11.59 6.77 -6.39
C PRO A 595 10.06 6.85 -6.52
N SER A 596 9.48 5.94 -7.30
CA SER A 596 8.04 5.78 -7.52
C SER A 596 7.22 6.08 -6.26
N ASP A 597 7.65 5.48 -5.16
CA ASP A 597 6.91 5.45 -3.90
C ASP A 597 6.90 6.81 -3.19
N GLN A 598 7.83 7.72 -3.50
CA GLN A 598 7.80 9.11 -3.01
C GLN A 598 6.81 10.02 -3.78
N LEU A 599 6.32 9.56 -4.94
CA LEU A 599 5.38 10.30 -5.80
C LEU A 599 3.99 9.65 -5.88
N TYR A 600 3.91 8.34 -5.64
CA TYR A 600 2.66 7.58 -5.43
C TYR A 600 2.23 7.52 -3.97
N GLY A 601 3.18 7.63 -3.04
CA GLY A 601 2.90 7.65 -1.62
C GLY A 601 2.03 8.83 -1.22
N HIS A 602 1.06 8.56 -0.35
CA HIS A 602 0.44 9.59 0.45
C HIS A 602 1.52 10.46 1.11
N THR A 603 1.28 11.75 1.28
CA THR A 603 2.01 12.52 2.29
C THR A 603 1.90 11.73 3.59
N GLU A 604 3.03 11.43 4.24
CA GLU A 604 3.09 10.42 5.32
C GLU A 604 2.25 10.85 6.54
N GLY A 605 0.97 10.53 6.48
CA GLY A 605 0.16 10.15 7.63
C GLY A 605 -0.26 11.21 8.64
N ARG A 606 0.03 12.52 8.49
CA ARG A 606 -0.39 13.56 9.46
C ARG A 606 -1.90 13.87 9.45
N TRP A 607 -2.75 12.86 9.35
CA TRP A 607 -4.20 12.94 9.38
C TRP A 607 -4.69 12.16 10.60
N LEU A 608 -5.32 12.82 11.57
CA LEU A 608 -5.82 12.18 12.80
C LEU A 608 -6.78 11.03 12.50
N TYR A 609 -7.51 11.13 11.38
CA TYR A 609 -8.40 10.10 10.86
C TYR A 609 -7.97 9.71 9.45
N ASN A 610 -7.44 8.50 9.29
CA ASN A 610 -7.03 8.01 7.98
C ASN A 610 -7.06 6.46 7.94
N ASN A 611 -8.28 5.92 7.81
CA ASN A 611 -8.49 4.48 7.73
C ASN A 611 -7.95 3.90 6.41
N ALA A 612 -7.87 2.57 6.30
CA ALA A 612 -7.30 1.92 5.11
C ALA A 612 -8.06 2.27 3.82
N GLN A 613 -9.38 2.47 3.89
CA GLN A 613 -10.25 2.82 2.76
C GLN A 613 -10.00 4.26 2.28
N GLN A 614 -9.85 5.22 3.19
CA GLN A 614 -9.53 6.62 2.89
C GLN A 614 -8.10 6.78 2.33
N LYS A 615 -7.15 5.94 2.76
CA LYS A 615 -5.83 5.83 2.12
C LYS A 615 -5.97 5.32 0.70
N GLU A 616 -6.62 4.16 0.50
CA GLU A 616 -6.77 3.55 -0.82
C GLU A 616 -7.58 4.43 -1.81
N LEU A 617 -8.59 5.18 -1.36
CA LEU A 617 -9.30 6.17 -2.18
C LEU A 617 -8.42 7.34 -2.62
N ARG A 618 -7.50 7.79 -1.76
CA ARG A 618 -6.54 8.84 -2.10
C ARG A 618 -5.33 8.33 -2.89
N ARG A 619 -5.17 7.02 -3.08
CA ARG A 619 -4.05 6.47 -3.85
C ARG A 619 -4.29 6.70 -5.35
N VAL A 620 -3.30 7.31 -6.02
CA VAL A 620 -3.33 7.55 -7.46
C VAL A 620 -2.04 7.02 -8.06
N ASP A 621 -2.15 5.96 -8.85
CA ASP A 621 -1.04 5.43 -9.63
C ASP A 621 -1.04 6.13 -11.01
N TYR A 622 0.10 6.66 -11.46
CA TYR A 622 0.26 7.39 -12.73
C TYR A 622 1.69 7.22 -13.27
N ASP A 623 1.92 7.39 -14.57
CA ASP A 623 3.27 7.26 -15.13
C ASP A 623 4.05 8.58 -14.97
N VAL A 624 4.91 8.64 -13.95
CA VAL A 624 5.73 9.83 -13.65
C VAL A 624 6.72 10.12 -14.79
N ALA A 625 7.27 9.09 -15.45
CA ALA A 625 8.24 9.30 -16.52
C ALA A 625 7.59 10.01 -17.71
N GLU A 626 6.38 9.57 -18.09
CA GLU A 626 5.60 10.24 -19.13
C GLU A 626 5.11 11.63 -18.70
N LEU A 627 4.72 11.83 -17.43
CA LEU A 627 4.35 13.15 -16.92
C LEU A 627 5.53 14.13 -17.04
N LEU A 628 6.74 13.74 -16.62
CA LEU A 628 7.92 14.60 -16.74
C LEU A 628 8.35 14.80 -18.19
N ARG A 629 8.22 13.78 -19.06
CA ARG A 629 8.51 13.92 -20.50
C ARG A 629 7.61 14.98 -21.14
N ILE A 630 6.31 14.96 -20.84
CA ILE A 630 5.34 15.95 -21.30
C ILE A 630 5.64 17.32 -20.71
N ALA A 631 5.99 17.40 -19.42
CA ALA A 631 6.34 18.66 -18.76
C ALA A 631 7.61 19.30 -19.36
N CYS A 632 8.66 18.51 -19.64
CA CYS A 632 9.87 19.01 -20.31
C CYS A 632 9.53 19.56 -21.71
N SER A 633 8.70 18.85 -22.47
CA SER A 633 8.22 19.32 -23.77
C SER A 633 7.41 20.61 -23.68
N ALA A 634 6.61 20.81 -22.62
CA ALA A 634 5.74 21.98 -22.46
C ALA A 634 6.51 23.29 -22.20
N VAL A 635 7.69 23.22 -21.56
CA VAL A 635 8.58 24.38 -21.34
C VAL A 635 9.80 24.43 -22.25
N ASN A 636 9.91 23.52 -23.22
CA ASN A 636 11.11 23.35 -24.04
C ASN A 636 12.39 23.22 -23.18
N ALA A 637 12.29 22.43 -22.11
CA ALA A 637 13.40 22.03 -21.26
C ALA A 637 13.93 20.68 -21.74
N ARG A 638 15.23 20.41 -21.51
CA ARG A 638 15.77 19.07 -21.74
C ARG A 638 15.42 18.16 -20.56
N LEU A 639 15.29 18.71 -19.35
CA LEU A 639 15.00 17.93 -18.16
C LEU A 639 14.35 18.73 -17.02
N CYS A 640 13.43 18.09 -16.29
CA CYS A 640 13.02 18.44 -14.94
C CYS A 640 14.10 18.08 -13.90
N LEU A 641 14.75 19.11 -13.34
CA LEU A 641 15.77 19.03 -12.29
C LEU A 641 15.24 18.59 -10.91
N SER A 642 13.97 18.87 -10.60
CA SER A 642 13.38 18.51 -9.31
C SER A 642 11.87 18.40 -9.37
N VAL A 643 11.32 17.37 -8.74
CA VAL A 643 9.89 17.23 -8.43
C VAL A 643 9.72 17.41 -6.92
N LYS A 644 9.08 18.49 -6.48
CA LYS A 644 8.71 18.67 -5.06
C LYS A 644 7.19 18.58 -4.96
N LYS A 645 6.65 17.58 -4.25
CA LYS A 645 5.25 17.62 -3.82
C LYS A 645 5.10 18.84 -2.92
N VAL A 646 4.43 19.87 -3.45
CA VAL A 646 4.04 21.04 -2.67
C VAL A 646 2.78 20.72 -1.89
N ALA A 647 2.04 19.68 -2.29
CA ALA A 647 0.85 19.26 -1.58
C ALA A 647 0.19 17.92 -1.93
N GLU A 648 -0.69 17.50 -1.01
CA GLU A 648 -1.75 16.52 -1.22
C GLU A 648 -2.96 16.80 -0.32
N VAL A 649 -4.13 16.93 -0.94
CA VAL A 649 -5.46 16.96 -0.33
C VAL A 649 -6.23 15.69 -0.71
N SER A 650 -7.36 15.51 -0.05
CA SER A 650 -8.50 14.66 -0.47
C SER A 650 -8.57 14.38 -1.98
N SER A 651 -8.69 15.41 -2.82
CA SER A 651 -9.02 15.30 -4.25
C SER A 651 -7.87 15.52 -5.22
N SER A 652 -6.66 15.87 -4.77
CA SER A 652 -5.54 16.24 -5.66
C SER A 652 -4.17 16.12 -5.00
N LYS A 653 -3.16 15.83 -5.82
CA LYS A 653 -1.72 15.90 -5.49
C LYS A 653 -1.07 16.89 -6.41
N VAL A 654 -0.27 17.81 -5.86
CA VAL A 654 0.37 18.86 -6.65
C VAL A 654 1.86 18.99 -6.36
N PHE A 655 2.59 19.15 -7.45
CA PHE A 655 4.03 19.10 -7.51
C PHE A 655 4.55 20.37 -8.19
N ARG A 656 5.50 21.07 -7.53
CA ARG A 656 6.33 22.07 -8.20
C ARG A 656 7.47 21.35 -8.90
N LEU A 657 7.53 21.51 -10.22
CA LEU A 657 8.57 21.01 -11.10
C LEU A 657 9.56 22.13 -11.39
N SER A 658 10.86 21.87 -11.30
CA SER A 658 11.92 22.81 -11.71
C SER A 658 12.67 22.22 -12.90
N PHE A 659 13.16 23.04 -13.83
CA PHE A 659 13.75 22.59 -15.09
C PHE A 659 15.15 23.17 -15.35
N ASP A 660 15.91 22.50 -16.23
CA ASP A 660 17.30 22.85 -16.57
C ASP A 660 17.43 24.21 -17.27
N ASN A 661 16.37 24.68 -17.91
CA ASN A 661 16.25 26.03 -18.47
C ASN A 661 15.91 27.13 -17.45
N GLY A 662 15.86 26.80 -16.15
CA GLY A 662 15.54 27.73 -15.06
C GLY A 662 14.06 28.09 -14.91
N GLN A 663 13.16 27.44 -15.67
CA GLN A 663 11.72 27.59 -15.49
C GLN A 663 11.19 26.66 -14.39
N THR A 664 10.02 27.00 -13.85
CA THR A 664 9.27 26.18 -12.90
C THR A 664 7.81 26.04 -13.35
N LEU A 665 7.20 24.90 -13.03
CA LEU A 665 5.81 24.56 -13.35
C LEU A 665 5.10 23.98 -12.15
N ILE A 666 3.77 24.05 -12.18
CA ILE A 666 2.87 23.32 -11.28
C ILE A 666 2.24 22.16 -12.04
N ALA A 667 2.47 20.94 -11.56
CA ALA A 667 1.82 19.73 -12.05
C ALA A 667 0.77 19.25 -11.03
N ARG A 668 -0.50 19.17 -11.44
CA ARG A 668 -1.60 18.68 -10.62
C ARG A 668 -2.15 17.35 -11.15
N ILE A 669 -2.31 16.39 -10.23
CA ILE A 669 -2.85 15.04 -10.45
C ILE A 669 -4.10 14.85 -9.55
N PRO A 670 -5.33 14.81 -10.10
CA PRO A 670 -6.55 14.56 -9.31
C PRO A 670 -6.66 13.12 -8.81
N CYS A 671 -7.37 12.94 -7.68
CA CYS A 671 -7.72 11.65 -7.10
C CYS A 671 -9.01 11.10 -7.73
N SER A 672 -8.90 10.44 -8.89
CA SER A 672 -10.04 9.97 -9.69
C SER A 672 -11.02 9.04 -8.96
N ARG A 673 -10.55 8.27 -7.97
CA ARG A 673 -11.37 7.32 -7.21
C ARG A 673 -12.47 8.00 -6.36
N MET A 674 -12.40 9.31 -6.11
CA MET A 674 -13.47 10.04 -5.44
C MET A 674 -14.58 10.54 -6.39
N PHE A 675 -14.31 10.59 -7.70
CA PHE A 675 -15.22 11.17 -8.71
C PHE A 675 -15.78 10.14 -9.69
N GLY A 676 -15.37 8.87 -9.57
CA GLY A 676 -15.79 7.80 -10.47
C GLY A 676 -15.64 8.20 -11.94
N SER A 677 -16.76 8.06 -12.68
CA SER A 677 -16.88 8.41 -14.09
C SER A 677 -16.69 9.92 -14.39
N GLY A 678 -16.96 10.80 -13.42
CA GLY A 678 -16.97 12.26 -13.56
C GLY A 678 -15.61 12.94 -13.65
N THR A 679 -14.53 12.25 -13.26
CA THR A 679 -13.15 12.82 -13.26
C THR A 679 -12.78 13.46 -14.61
N SER A 680 -13.17 12.81 -15.71
CA SER A 680 -12.83 13.27 -17.05
C SER A 680 -13.57 14.56 -17.45
N CYS A 681 -14.82 14.72 -17.01
CA CYS A 681 -15.60 15.93 -17.21
C CYS A 681 -15.04 17.10 -16.38
N SER A 682 -14.70 16.87 -15.11
CA SER A 682 -14.12 17.88 -14.22
C SER A 682 -12.85 18.51 -14.81
N ILE A 683 -11.89 17.69 -15.25
CA ILE A 683 -10.62 18.18 -15.80
C ILE A 683 -10.80 18.87 -17.17
N ALA A 684 -11.68 18.36 -18.03
CA ALA A 684 -12.01 19.02 -19.29
C ALA A 684 -12.62 20.40 -19.08
N SER A 685 -13.59 20.49 -18.17
CA SER A 685 -14.27 21.74 -17.92
C SER A 685 -13.35 22.78 -17.31
N GLN A 686 -12.55 22.38 -16.32
CA GLN A 686 -11.58 23.25 -15.66
C GLN A 686 -10.64 23.97 -16.63
N VAL A 687 -10.09 23.29 -17.64
CA VAL A 687 -9.16 23.92 -18.59
C VAL A 687 -9.89 24.85 -19.57
N ALA A 688 -11.11 24.47 -19.99
CA ALA A 688 -11.97 25.32 -20.80
C ALA A 688 -12.37 26.61 -20.05
N THR A 689 -12.70 26.49 -18.77
CA THR A 689 -12.96 27.58 -17.81
C THR A 689 -11.78 28.52 -17.66
N MET A 690 -10.56 28.01 -17.45
CA MET A 690 -9.37 28.87 -17.33
C MET A 690 -9.11 29.64 -18.64
N THR A 691 -9.39 29.02 -19.78
CA THR A 691 -9.31 29.68 -21.11
C THR A 691 -10.36 30.79 -21.25
N MET A 692 -11.59 30.57 -20.78
CA MET A 692 -12.65 31.58 -20.75
C MET A 692 -12.31 32.75 -19.81
N ALA A 693 -11.76 32.47 -18.63
CA ALA A 693 -11.32 33.49 -17.67
C ALA A 693 -10.23 34.41 -18.24
N GLN A 694 -9.25 33.84 -18.95
CA GLN A 694 -8.22 34.62 -19.65
C GLN A 694 -8.81 35.52 -20.74
N ALA A 695 -9.83 35.05 -21.47
CA ALA A 695 -10.50 35.83 -22.51
C ALA A 695 -11.22 37.08 -21.95
N VAL A 696 -11.85 36.98 -20.77
CA VAL A 696 -12.47 38.13 -20.07
C VAL A 696 -11.48 38.95 -19.23
N ASN A 697 -10.16 38.84 -19.49
CA ASN A 697 -9.10 39.56 -18.78
C ASN A 697 -9.10 39.35 -17.25
N ILE A 698 -9.35 38.11 -16.81
CA ILE A 698 -9.12 37.66 -15.43
C ILE A 698 -7.76 36.96 -15.35
N HIS A 699 -6.98 37.32 -14.34
CA HIS A 699 -5.61 36.83 -14.19
C HIS A 699 -5.61 35.44 -13.53
N VAL A 700 -5.54 34.39 -14.35
CA VAL A 700 -5.42 32.98 -13.94
C VAL A 700 -4.19 32.33 -14.58
N PRO A 701 -3.57 31.30 -13.95
CA PRO A 701 -2.39 30.64 -14.49
C PRO A 701 -2.64 30.05 -15.88
N ARG A 702 -1.67 30.18 -16.78
CA ARG A 702 -1.74 29.53 -18.09
C ARG A 702 -1.53 28.02 -17.97
N VAL A 703 -2.47 27.25 -18.52
CA VAL A 703 -2.34 25.81 -18.75
C VAL A 703 -1.42 25.57 -19.95
N LEU A 704 -0.41 24.71 -19.79
CA LEU A 704 0.59 24.41 -20.82
C LEU A 704 0.39 23.04 -21.47
N ALA A 705 -0.08 22.06 -20.69
CA ALA A 705 -0.46 20.73 -21.18
C ALA A 705 -1.38 20.06 -20.16
N TRP A 706 -2.30 19.22 -20.62
CA TRP A 706 -3.25 18.51 -19.75
C TRP A 706 -3.76 17.26 -20.45
N ASN A 707 -4.34 16.34 -19.67
CA ASN A 707 -5.09 15.20 -20.21
C ASN A 707 -6.13 14.76 -19.16
N LYS A 708 -7.27 14.24 -19.61
CA LYS A 708 -8.41 13.81 -18.77
C LYS A 708 -8.70 12.31 -18.80
N HIS A 709 -8.02 11.55 -19.65
CA HIS A 709 -8.30 10.13 -19.85
C HIS A 709 -7.47 9.27 -18.89
N HIS A 710 -8.03 8.12 -18.48
CA HIS A 710 -7.28 7.08 -17.77
C HIS A 710 -6.70 6.01 -18.73
N ASP A 711 -7.26 5.90 -19.93
CA ASP A 711 -6.84 4.93 -20.94
C ASP A 711 -5.39 5.19 -21.40
N PRO A 712 -4.44 4.23 -21.24
CA PRO A 712 -3.05 4.40 -21.68
C PRO A 712 -2.89 4.67 -23.19
N VAL A 713 -3.89 4.35 -24.02
CA VAL A 713 -3.89 4.67 -25.45
C VAL A 713 -4.13 6.16 -25.70
N GLN A 714 -4.95 6.81 -24.86
CA GLN A 714 -5.34 8.21 -24.96
C GLN A 714 -4.53 9.13 -24.03
N ASN A 715 -3.95 8.56 -22.97
CA ASN A 715 -3.11 9.25 -22.00
C ASN A 715 -1.95 8.37 -21.52
N PRO A 716 -0.71 8.62 -21.98
CA PRO A 716 0.45 7.82 -21.56
C PRO A 716 0.77 7.95 -20.06
N VAL A 717 0.30 9.02 -19.40
CA VAL A 717 0.41 9.23 -17.94
C VAL A 717 -0.55 8.32 -17.15
N ARG A 718 -1.53 7.67 -17.78
CA ARG A 718 -2.50 6.72 -17.18
C ARG A 718 -3.41 7.29 -16.07
N SER A 719 -3.23 8.56 -15.74
CA SER A 719 -4.08 9.34 -14.86
C SER A 719 -4.22 10.75 -15.42
N PRO A 720 -5.37 11.40 -15.27
CA PRO A 720 -5.56 12.80 -15.62
C PRO A 720 -4.49 13.68 -14.97
N TYR A 721 -4.17 14.80 -15.62
CA TYR A 721 -3.25 15.79 -15.09
C TYR A 721 -3.49 17.16 -15.72
N ILE A 722 -3.05 18.21 -15.03
CA ILE A 722 -2.93 19.57 -15.57
C ILE A 722 -1.52 20.09 -15.23
N LEU A 723 -0.81 20.56 -16.25
CA LEU A 723 0.46 21.29 -16.14
C LEU A 723 0.20 22.77 -16.36
N MET A 724 0.56 23.59 -15.39
CA MET A 724 0.33 25.04 -15.35
C MET A 724 1.65 25.77 -15.08
N GLU A 725 1.73 27.04 -15.44
CA GLU A 725 2.87 27.87 -15.05
C GLU A 725 2.93 28.11 -13.53
N ASP A 726 4.13 28.11 -12.97
CA ASP A 726 4.37 28.43 -11.55
C ASP A 726 4.39 29.96 -11.39
N VAL A 727 3.32 30.50 -10.82
CA VAL A 727 3.17 31.93 -10.57
C VAL A 727 4.28 32.38 -9.62
N LYS A 728 5.12 33.31 -10.08
CA LYS A 728 6.31 33.70 -9.34
C LYS A 728 5.96 34.42 -8.06
N GLY A 729 6.48 33.85 -6.97
CA GLY A 729 6.39 34.48 -5.67
C GLY A 729 4.97 34.51 -5.11
N THR A 730 4.09 33.54 -5.41
CA THR A 730 2.89 33.24 -4.60
C THR A 730 3.17 32.06 -3.66
N THR A 731 2.90 32.21 -2.36
CA THR A 731 3.04 31.13 -1.35
C THR A 731 1.84 30.19 -1.38
N LEU A 732 2.05 28.94 -1.81
CA LEU A 732 1.05 27.86 -1.80
C LEU A 732 0.76 27.32 -0.38
N ASP A 733 1.47 27.86 0.60
CA ASP A 733 1.69 27.30 1.92
C ASP A 733 0.97 28.05 3.05
N ARG A 734 0.52 29.32 2.90
CA ARG A 734 -0.26 30.08 3.91
C ARG A 734 -1.10 31.24 3.31
N PRO A 735 -2.44 31.12 3.18
CA PRO A 735 -3.31 32.26 2.89
C PRO A 735 -3.76 33.03 4.17
N HIS A 736 -4.35 32.35 5.15
CA HIS A 736 -5.15 33.01 6.20
C HIS A 736 -4.40 33.99 7.12
N ASP A 737 -3.15 33.71 7.52
CA ASP A 737 -2.38 34.57 8.43
C ASP A 737 -1.99 35.95 7.83
N TYR A 738 -1.98 36.07 6.50
CA TYR A 738 -1.45 37.26 5.82
C TYR A 738 -2.48 38.41 5.76
N PHE A 739 -3.77 38.09 5.81
CA PHE A 739 -4.86 39.06 5.55
C PHE A 739 -5.04 40.13 6.63
N GLN A 740 -4.49 39.95 7.84
CA GLN A 740 -4.79 40.83 8.98
C GLN A 740 -3.82 42.03 9.16
N ARG A 741 -2.79 42.21 8.32
CA ARG A 741 -1.62 43.06 8.69
C ARG A 741 -1.21 44.19 7.73
N SER A 742 -1.84 44.38 6.56
CA SER A 742 -1.40 45.39 5.57
C SER A 742 -2.51 46.33 5.09
N LYS A 743 -2.21 47.64 4.98
CA LYS A 743 -3.13 48.65 4.43
C LYS A 743 -3.42 48.49 2.92
N ALA A 744 -2.61 47.70 2.20
CA ALA A 744 -2.86 47.40 0.79
C ALA A 744 -4.09 46.49 0.60
N ILE A 745 -4.38 45.64 1.60
CA ILE A 745 -5.45 44.65 1.59
C ILE A 745 -6.82 45.33 1.48
N ASN A 746 -6.96 46.56 1.97
CA ASN A 746 -8.19 47.37 1.84
C ASN A 746 -8.60 47.65 0.37
N LYS A 747 -7.72 47.42 -0.62
CA LYS A 747 -8.03 47.53 -2.06
C LYS A 747 -8.15 46.19 -2.78
N LEU A 748 -7.87 45.07 -2.08
CA LEU A 748 -8.05 43.73 -2.62
C LEU A 748 -9.54 43.42 -2.91
N PRO A 749 -10.51 43.79 -2.03
CA PRO A 749 -11.94 43.72 -2.33
C PRO A 749 -12.33 44.26 -3.71
N ASP A 750 -11.88 45.47 -4.05
CA ASP A 750 -12.22 46.12 -5.33
C ASP A 750 -11.76 45.28 -6.53
N LYS A 751 -10.61 44.59 -6.42
CA LYS A 751 -10.05 43.75 -7.48
C LYS A 751 -10.76 42.40 -7.60
N VAL A 752 -11.22 41.83 -6.49
CA VAL A 752 -12.06 40.62 -6.49
C VAL A 752 -13.41 40.93 -7.10
N ILE A 753 -14.05 42.04 -6.70
CA ILE A 753 -15.30 42.53 -7.29
C ILE A 753 -15.12 42.79 -8.80
N GLU A 754 -14.02 43.43 -9.23
CA GLU A 754 -13.74 43.65 -10.66
C GLU A 754 -13.68 42.34 -11.46
N GLY A 755 -13.09 41.28 -10.90
CA GLY A 755 -13.06 39.95 -11.51
C GLY A 755 -14.44 39.29 -11.55
N MET A 756 -15.17 39.26 -10.43
CA MET A 756 -16.55 38.76 -10.37
C MET A 756 -17.45 39.45 -11.41
N VAL A 757 -17.35 40.78 -11.53
CA VAL A 757 -18.10 41.56 -12.52
C VAL A 757 -17.75 41.14 -13.94
N LYS A 758 -16.46 40.94 -14.28
CA LYS A 758 -16.02 40.45 -15.60
C LYS A 758 -16.57 39.07 -15.94
N GLN A 759 -16.76 38.19 -14.96
CA GLN A 759 -17.38 36.88 -15.20
C GLN A 759 -18.86 36.99 -15.56
N MET A 760 -19.58 37.91 -14.91
CA MET A 760 -21.00 38.16 -15.18
C MET A 760 -21.29 38.90 -16.50
N VAL A 761 -20.27 39.32 -17.27
CA VAL A 761 -20.44 39.99 -18.58
C VAL A 761 -20.88 39.02 -19.70
N PRO A 762 -20.15 37.92 -19.99
CA PRO A 762 -20.55 36.99 -21.04
C PRO A 762 -21.83 36.23 -20.68
N SER A 763 -22.91 36.52 -21.40
CA SER A 763 -24.14 35.72 -21.31
C SER A 763 -24.08 34.48 -22.21
N LEU A 764 -24.55 33.34 -21.72
CA LEU A 764 -24.45 32.00 -22.32
C LEU A 764 -25.82 31.47 -22.81
N SER A 765 -25.84 30.39 -23.61
CA SER A 765 -27.09 29.84 -24.16
C SER A 765 -27.86 28.91 -23.21
N ARG A 766 -27.21 28.22 -22.26
CA ARG A 766 -27.82 27.19 -21.38
C ARG A 766 -27.20 27.10 -19.99
N LEU A 767 -27.91 26.47 -19.04
CA LEU A 767 -27.38 25.94 -17.79
C LEU A 767 -26.40 24.78 -18.06
N GLY A 768 -25.18 24.83 -17.53
CA GLY A 768 -24.21 23.73 -17.66
C GLY A 768 -22.76 24.16 -17.46
N SER A 769 -21.83 23.21 -17.44
CA SER A 769 -20.39 23.51 -17.38
C SER A 769 -19.81 23.75 -18.79
N ILE A 770 -18.73 24.51 -18.89
CA ILE A 770 -18.07 24.86 -20.16
C ILE A 770 -17.06 23.77 -20.54
N TYR A 771 -16.94 23.43 -21.82
CA TYR A 771 -15.99 22.43 -22.37
C TYR A 771 -15.43 22.87 -23.73
N PHE A 772 -14.34 22.26 -24.21
CA PHE A 772 -13.97 22.40 -25.62
C PHE A 772 -14.86 21.52 -26.51
N ALA A 773 -15.08 21.93 -27.76
CA ALA A 773 -15.87 21.14 -28.70
C ALA A 773 -15.22 19.79 -29.07
N GLU A 774 -13.89 19.69 -28.99
CA GLU A 774 -13.10 18.49 -29.32
C GLU A 774 -13.01 17.47 -28.16
N ASP A 775 -13.41 17.88 -26.95
CA ASP A 775 -13.36 17.02 -25.77
C ASP A 775 -14.31 15.83 -25.84
N PHE A 776 -15.41 15.95 -26.57
CA PHE A 776 -16.44 14.92 -26.65
C PHE A 776 -16.66 14.54 -28.12
N PRO A 777 -17.18 13.33 -28.42
CA PRO A 777 -17.48 12.93 -29.79
C PRO A 777 -18.33 13.98 -30.48
N SER A 778 -18.02 14.30 -31.75
CA SER A 778 -18.69 15.36 -32.50
C SER A 778 -20.20 15.16 -32.72
N SER A 779 -20.70 13.95 -32.41
CA SER A 779 -22.11 13.56 -32.41
C SER A 779 -22.77 13.61 -31.02
N SER A 780 -22.10 14.14 -30.00
CA SER A 780 -22.60 14.17 -28.62
C SER A 780 -23.75 15.18 -28.48
N PRO A 781 -24.97 14.77 -28.12
CA PRO A 781 -26.08 15.71 -27.85
C PRO A 781 -25.86 16.50 -26.55
N LEU A 782 -24.87 16.12 -25.75
CA LEU A 782 -24.52 16.74 -24.48
C LEU A 782 -23.75 18.06 -24.64
N LEU A 783 -23.27 18.40 -25.85
CA LEU A 783 -22.58 19.66 -26.11
C LEU A 783 -23.41 20.57 -27.00
N VAL A 784 -23.89 21.69 -26.45
CA VAL A 784 -24.57 22.74 -27.22
C VAL A 784 -23.61 23.88 -27.60
N PRO A 785 -23.84 24.59 -28.71
CA PRO A 785 -23.12 25.83 -29.01
C PRO A 785 -23.24 26.83 -27.86
N GLY A 786 -22.11 27.21 -27.27
CA GLY A 786 -22.04 28.25 -26.26
C GLY A 786 -22.15 29.62 -26.91
N GLN A 787 -23.33 29.95 -27.45
CA GLN A 787 -23.58 31.27 -28.02
C GLN A 787 -23.40 32.32 -26.93
N VAL A 788 -22.30 33.07 -27.02
CA VAL A 788 -22.12 34.29 -26.25
C VAL A 788 -22.95 35.39 -26.90
N ALA A 789 -23.58 36.26 -26.10
CA ALA A 789 -24.43 37.33 -26.61
C ALA A 789 -23.72 38.18 -27.69
N ALA A 790 -24.40 38.41 -28.81
CA ALA A 790 -23.83 38.81 -30.10
C ALA A 790 -23.15 40.20 -30.19
N ASN A 791 -22.99 40.91 -29.07
CA ASN A 791 -22.43 42.25 -29.02
C ASN A 791 -20.93 42.29 -28.67
N ASP A 792 -20.33 41.16 -28.29
CA ASP A 792 -18.97 41.10 -27.76
C ASP A 792 -17.99 40.46 -28.78
N SER A 793 -17.62 41.23 -29.81
CA SER A 793 -16.86 40.72 -30.97
C SER A 793 -15.46 40.20 -30.62
N GLU A 794 -14.91 40.59 -29.47
CA GLU A 794 -13.61 40.11 -28.98
C GLU A 794 -13.69 38.70 -28.39
N MET A 795 -14.88 38.29 -27.89
CA MET A 795 -15.11 36.98 -27.28
C MET A 795 -15.48 35.88 -28.30
N GLN A 796 -15.92 36.24 -29.50
CA GLN A 796 -16.37 35.28 -30.53
C GLN A 796 -15.32 34.18 -30.86
N PRO A 797 -14.01 34.47 -31.03
CA PRO A 797 -13.01 33.45 -31.35
C PRO A 797 -12.76 32.42 -30.23
N VAL A 798 -13.19 32.74 -29.00
CA VAL A 798 -13.15 31.85 -27.83
C VAL A 798 -14.46 31.08 -27.72
N ALA A 799 -15.61 31.77 -27.87
CA ALA A 799 -16.94 31.16 -27.92
C ALA A 799 -17.04 30.05 -28.99
N ASP A 800 -16.46 30.26 -30.18
CA ASP A 800 -16.47 29.27 -31.27
C ASP A 800 -15.80 27.93 -30.89
N LYS A 801 -14.84 27.95 -29.95
CA LYS A 801 -14.12 26.76 -29.45
C LYS A 801 -14.85 26.06 -28.30
N LEU A 802 -15.71 26.80 -27.58
CA LEU A 802 -16.33 26.37 -26.34
C LEU A 802 -17.78 25.87 -26.55
N ARG A 803 -18.18 24.89 -25.74
CA ARG A 803 -19.53 24.30 -25.73
C ARG A 803 -20.02 24.22 -24.29
N ILE A 804 -21.33 24.28 -24.10
CA ILE A 804 -21.95 24.06 -22.79
C ILE A 804 -22.40 22.61 -22.72
N GLY A 805 -22.15 21.95 -21.60
CA GLY A 805 -22.51 20.56 -21.39
C GLY A 805 -22.83 20.20 -19.94
N PRO A 806 -22.76 18.89 -19.59
CA PRO A 806 -23.10 18.38 -18.27
C PRO A 806 -22.37 19.10 -17.15
N ILE A 807 -23.01 19.30 -15.99
CA ILE A 807 -22.36 19.89 -14.83
C ILE A 807 -21.26 18.95 -14.31
N ALA A 808 -20.06 19.51 -14.12
CA ALA A 808 -18.85 18.80 -13.69
C ALA A 808 -18.54 18.93 -12.18
N ASP A 809 -19.46 19.55 -11.43
CA ASP A 809 -19.35 19.74 -9.97
C ASP A 809 -19.24 18.40 -9.21
N MET A 810 -18.48 18.42 -8.11
CA MET A 810 -18.19 17.22 -7.31
C MET A 810 -19.47 16.58 -6.74
N LEU A 811 -20.52 17.35 -6.41
CA LEU A 811 -21.77 16.82 -5.84
C LEU A 811 -22.57 15.96 -6.84
N TRP A 812 -22.47 16.24 -8.14
CA TRP A 812 -23.16 15.50 -9.22
C TRP A 812 -22.46 14.19 -9.62
N TRP A 813 -21.23 13.97 -9.15
CA TRP A 813 -20.38 12.83 -9.52
C TRP A 813 -19.81 12.08 -8.30
N ARG A 814 -20.44 12.22 -7.15
CA ARG A 814 -20.11 11.48 -5.92
C ARG A 814 -20.26 9.97 -6.11
N PRO A 815 -19.66 9.12 -5.26
CA PRO A 815 -19.81 7.67 -5.35
C PRO A 815 -21.26 7.13 -5.28
N PHE A 816 -22.21 7.90 -4.75
CA PHE A 816 -23.64 7.58 -4.75
C PHE A 816 -24.43 8.26 -5.90
N HIS A 817 -23.75 9.04 -6.74
CA HIS A 817 -24.28 9.71 -7.94
C HIS A 817 -23.44 9.39 -9.19
N ASP A 818 -22.69 8.29 -9.23
CA ASP A 818 -21.68 8.00 -10.27
C ASP A 818 -22.26 7.45 -11.58
N GLU A 819 -23.58 7.25 -11.63
CA GLU A 819 -24.30 6.66 -12.76
C GLU A 819 -24.19 7.55 -14.03
N PRO A 820 -23.64 7.04 -15.14
CA PRO A 820 -23.29 7.84 -16.31
C PRO A 820 -24.50 8.32 -17.13
N HIS A 821 -25.70 7.83 -16.82
CA HIS A 821 -26.94 8.14 -17.54
C HIS A 821 -27.85 9.17 -16.83
N LEU A 822 -27.47 9.61 -15.62
CA LEU A 822 -28.22 10.67 -14.91
C LEU A 822 -28.12 11.98 -15.69
N ASP A 823 -29.24 12.70 -15.76
CA ASP A 823 -29.29 14.03 -16.38
C ASP A 823 -28.52 15.03 -15.53
N ARG A 824 -27.48 15.62 -16.14
CA ARG A 824 -26.63 16.66 -15.54
C ARG A 824 -26.61 17.90 -16.43
N GLY A 825 -27.55 18.03 -17.37
CA GLY A 825 -27.64 19.14 -18.31
C GLY A 825 -26.88 18.88 -19.62
N PRO A 826 -26.86 19.87 -20.54
CA PRO A 826 -27.20 21.26 -20.29
C PRO A 826 -28.71 21.56 -20.39
N TRP A 827 -29.25 22.34 -19.45
CA TRP A 827 -30.68 22.69 -19.34
C TRP A 827 -30.99 24.10 -19.86
N ASP A 828 -32.26 24.38 -20.18
CA ASP A 828 -32.71 25.70 -20.61
C ASP A 828 -33.26 26.55 -19.44
N THR A 829 -33.68 25.94 -18.32
CA THR A 829 -34.30 26.66 -17.18
C THR A 829 -33.83 26.22 -15.78
N LEU A 830 -33.94 27.11 -14.78
CA LEU A 830 -33.64 26.80 -13.36
C LEU A 830 -34.50 25.65 -12.81
N GLU A 831 -35.75 25.55 -13.26
CA GLU A 831 -36.66 24.48 -12.86
C GLU A 831 -36.14 23.09 -13.26
N GLU A 832 -35.65 22.95 -14.49
CA GLU A 832 -35.07 21.69 -15.00
C GLU A 832 -33.85 21.26 -14.18
N CYS A 833 -32.93 22.17 -13.88
CA CYS A 833 -31.76 21.91 -13.04
C CYS A 833 -32.12 21.45 -11.62
N VAL A 834 -33.07 22.11 -10.97
CA VAL A 834 -33.51 21.73 -9.61
C VAL A 834 -34.21 20.37 -9.63
N ARG A 835 -35.07 20.09 -10.62
CA ARG A 835 -35.71 18.78 -10.77
C ARG A 835 -34.72 17.67 -11.08
N ALA A 836 -33.69 17.93 -11.89
CA ALA A 836 -32.63 16.97 -12.17
C ALA A 836 -31.86 16.60 -10.89
N ALA A 837 -31.50 17.57 -10.06
CA ALA A 837 -30.88 17.32 -8.75
C ALA A 837 -31.78 16.49 -7.82
N VAL A 838 -33.09 16.78 -7.76
CA VAL A 838 -34.07 15.98 -7.00
C VAL A 838 -34.14 14.54 -7.51
N LEU A 839 -34.15 14.33 -8.83
CA LEU A 839 -34.17 12.98 -9.43
C LEU A 839 -32.89 12.20 -9.12
N ILE A 840 -31.73 12.85 -9.12
CA ILE A 840 -30.45 12.24 -8.74
C ILE A 840 -30.47 11.79 -7.28
N GLU A 841 -30.94 12.66 -6.37
CA GLU A 841 -31.01 12.31 -4.95
C GLU A 841 -32.01 11.17 -4.69
N ARG A 842 -33.16 11.15 -5.40
CA ARG A 842 -34.10 10.01 -5.34
C ARG A 842 -33.46 8.69 -5.78
N ARG A 843 -32.56 8.70 -6.78
CA ARG A 843 -31.80 7.49 -7.16
C ARG A 843 -30.85 7.04 -6.06
N ALA A 844 -30.23 7.97 -5.33
CA ALA A 844 -29.45 7.62 -4.15
C ALA A 844 -30.34 6.98 -3.05
N ILE A 845 -31.53 7.53 -2.79
CA ILE A 845 -32.53 6.93 -1.87
C ILE A 845 -32.90 5.50 -2.30
N GLU A 846 -33.24 5.27 -3.58
CA GLU A 846 -33.55 3.94 -4.11
C GLU A 846 -32.41 2.95 -3.83
N ARG A 847 -31.16 3.36 -4.06
CA ARG A 847 -29.97 2.52 -3.83
C ARG A 847 -29.72 2.26 -2.35
N HIS A 848 -29.85 3.26 -1.49
CA HIS A 848 -29.70 3.11 -0.03
C HIS A 848 -30.80 2.23 0.60
N ARG A 849 -32.01 2.20 0.01
CA ARG A 849 -33.06 1.24 0.40
C ARG A 849 -32.76 -0.18 -0.08
N ALA A 850 -32.17 -0.35 -1.27
CA ALA A 850 -31.79 -1.65 -1.82
C ALA A 850 -30.58 -2.27 -1.10
N ASP A 851 -29.61 -1.45 -0.68
CA ASP A 851 -28.47 -1.83 0.14
C ASP A 851 -28.32 -0.88 1.34
N PRO A 852 -28.95 -1.20 2.50
CA PRO A 852 -28.81 -0.42 3.72
C PRO A 852 -27.38 -0.31 4.26
N SER A 853 -26.45 -1.18 3.86
CA SER A 853 -25.05 -1.11 4.32
C SER A 853 -24.30 0.09 3.72
N SER A 854 -24.77 0.60 2.58
CA SER A 854 -24.24 1.82 1.95
C SER A 854 -24.48 3.10 2.79
N LEU A 855 -25.42 3.07 3.75
CA LEU A 855 -25.62 4.15 4.73
C LEU A 855 -24.61 4.14 5.88
N ALA A 856 -23.77 3.10 6.02
CA ALA A 856 -22.82 3.00 7.14
C ALA A 856 -21.81 4.17 7.21
N TYR A 857 -21.62 4.88 6.09
CA TYR A 857 -20.72 6.02 5.98
C TYR A 857 -21.46 7.38 6.01
N THR A 858 -22.79 7.41 5.82
CA THR A 858 -23.61 8.62 5.80
C THR A 858 -24.02 9.09 7.20
N ARG A 859 -24.47 10.35 7.32
CA ARG A 859 -25.18 10.84 8.51
C ARG A 859 -26.61 10.31 8.59
N SER A 860 -27.25 10.01 7.45
CA SER A 860 -28.62 9.48 7.37
C SER A 860 -28.77 8.03 7.85
N THR A 861 -29.93 7.75 8.43
CA THR A 861 -30.45 6.41 8.74
C THR A 861 -31.54 6.00 7.73
N LEU A 862 -31.98 4.73 7.78
CA LEU A 862 -33.12 4.27 6.96
C LEU A 862 -34.42 5.07 7.21
N ASN A 863 -34.64 5.54 8.44
CA ASN A 863 -35.83 6.32 8.78
C ASN A 863 -35.77 7.74 8.18
N ASP A 864 -34.57 8.28 8.00
CA ASP A 864 -34.37 9.61 7.43
C ASP A 864 -34.71 9.64 5.94
N LEU A 865 -34.54 8.52 5.22
CA LEU A 865 -34.86 8.42 3.79
C LEU A 865 -36.33 8.73 3.47
N ASP A 866 -37.28 8.38 4.36
CA ASP A 866 -38.70 8.75 4.20
C ASP A 866 -38.95 10.23 4.46
N THR A 867 -38.14 10.87 5.32
CA THR A 867 -38.21 12.31 5.58
C THR A 867 -37.56 13.09 4.44
N ILE A 868 -36.40 12.66 3.95
CA ILE A 868 -35.73 13.24 2.78
C ILE A 868 -36.65 13.18 1.56
N GLU A 869 -37.28 12.03 1.27
CA GLU A 869 -38.25 11.91 0.17
C GLU A 869 -39.40 12.91 0.30
N ARG A 870 -39.97 13.09 1.51
CA ARG A 870 -41.00 14.13 1.75
C ARG A 870 -40.48 15.55 1.51
N LEU A 871 -39.23 15.85 1.85
CA LEU A 871 -38.61 17.16 1.60
C LEU A 871 -38.33 17.38 0.11
N LEU A 872 -37.85 16.36 -0.61
CA LEU A 872 -37.66 16.40 -2.06
C LEU A 872 -38.98 16.66 -2.81
N ASN A 873 -40.10 16.08 -2.36
CA ASN A 873 -41.43 16.42 -2.88
C ASN A 873 -41.79 17.91 -2.67
N LYS A 874 -41.37 18.52 -1.55
CA LYS A 874 -41.52 19.96 -1.31
C LYS A 874 -40.61 20.79 -2.24
N VAL A 875 -39.42 20.30 -2.60
CA VAL A 875 -38.52 20.93 -3.59
C VAL A 875 -39.14 20.90 -5.00
N ASP A 876 -39.72 19.77 -5.44
CA ASP A 876 -40.43 19.67 -6.73
C ASP A 876 -41.58 20.69 -6.83
N ILE A 877 -42.34 20.88 -5.75
CA ILE A 877 -43.39 21.90 -5.64
C ILE A 877 -42.81 23.32 -5.75
N LEU A 878 -41.63 23.57 -5.15
CA LEU A 878 -40.99 24.89 -5.17
C LEU A 878 -40.42 25.26 -6.54
N ALA A 879 -39.82 24.30 -7.25
CA ALA A 879 -39.03 24.49 -8.46
C ALA A 879 -39.65 25.43 -9.53
N PRO A 880 -40.90 25.24 -10.00
CA PRO A 880 -41.52 26.13 -11.00
C PRO A 880 -41.74 27.57 -10.52
N HIS A 881 -41.75 27.81 -9.21
CA HIS A 881 -42.00 29.14 -8.65
C HIS A 881 -40.72 29.93 -8.39
N LEU A 882 -39.54 29.29 -8.43
CA LEU A 882 -38.26 29.92 -8.10
C LEU A 882 -37.96 31.12 -9.01
N GLN A 883 -37.88 30.91 -10.32
CA GLN A 883 -37.53 31.97 -11.28
C GLN A 883 -38.45 33.19 -11.15
N HIS A 884 -39.76 32.96 -11.06
CA HIS A 884 -40.75 34.04 -10.93
C HIS A 884 -40.67 34.78 -9.59
N ALA A 885 -40.40 34.07 -8.48
CA ALA A 885 -40.17 34.72 -7.19
C ALA A 885 -38.95 35.64 -7.24
N ILE A 886 -37.93 35.24 -7.99
CA ILE A 886 -36.67 35.96 -8.15
C ILE A 886 -36.84 37.22 -9.01
N GLU A 887 -37.58 37.08 -10.11
CA GLU A 887 -37.92 38.19 -11.00
C GLU A 887 -38.69 39.30 -10.28
N ARG A 888 -39.32 38.96 -9.14
CA ARG A 888 -39.99 39.91 -8.24
C ARG A 888 -39.15 40.31 -7.02
N ALA A 889 -38.23 39.46 -6.55
CA ALA A 889 -37.34 39.72 -5.41
C ALA A 889 -36.32 40.82 -5.72
N SER A 890 -35.78 40.79 -6.93
CA SER A 890 -34.57 41.52 -7.29
C SER A 890 -34.87 42.76 -8.12
N PRO A 891 -34.21 43.91 -7.86
CA PRO A 891 -34.29 45.10 -8.71
C PRO A 891 -33.52 44.94 -10.03
N CYS A 892 -32.73 43.89 -10.20
CA CYS A 892 -31.94 43.61 -11.40
C CYS A 892 -32.13 42.15 -11.84
N PRO A 893 -33.38 41.70 -12.06
CA PRO A 893 -33.72 40.28 -12.14
C PRO A 893 -32.96 39.56 -13.27
N GLU A 894 -32.73 40.25 -14.38
CA GLU A 894 -31.92 39.78 -15.51
C GLU A 894 -30.52 39.32 -15.07
N ARG A 895 -29.81 40.05 -14.20
CA ARG A 895 -28.49 39.61 -13.68
C ARG A 895 -28.59 38.31 -12.90
N PHE A 896 -29.73 38.06 -12.27
CA PHE A 896 -29.99 36.94 -11.38
C PHE A 896 -30.55 35.71 -12.10
N THR A 897 -31.21 35.88 -13.25
CA THR A 897 -31.79 34.79 -14.06
C THR A 897 -31.04 34.52 -15.37
N GLN A 898 -30.17 35.42 -15.83
CA GLN A 898 -29.34 35.18 -17.02
C GLN A 898 -28.38 34.00 -16.85
N ASN A 899 -28.08 33.40 -17.99
CA ASN A 899 -26.99 32.47 -18.12
C ASN A 899 -25.68 33.23 -18.22
N VAL A 900 -24.75 33.05 -17.28
CA VAL A 900 -23.49 33.80 -17.18
C VAL A 900 -22.35 32.90 -16.70
N PHE A 901 -21.10 33.26 -17.02
CA PHE A 901 -19.93 32.60 -16.45
C PHE A 901 -19.77 33.04 -14.98
N VAL A 902 -19.60 32.10 -14.04
CA VAL A 902 -19.29 32.40 -12.64
C VAL A 902 -18.46 31.26 -12.04
N HIS A 903 -17.37 31.57 -11.34
CA HIS A 903 -16.69 30.64 -10.44
C HIS A 903 -17.24 30.84 -9.02
N PRO A 904 -17.74 29.79 -8.33
CA PRO A 904 -18.14 29.92 -6.93
C PRO A 904 -16.93 30.26 -6.05
N ASP A 905 -15.77 29.69 -6.37
CA ASP A 905 -14.51 29.79 -5.62
C ASP A 905 -13.65 31.02 -6.06
N ILE A 906 -14.29 32.11 -6.51
CA ILE A 906 -13.64 33.43 -6.68
C ILE A 906 -14.28 34.37 -5.66
N CYS A 907 -13.80 34.25 -4.42
CA CYS A 907 -14.12 35.07 -3.26
C CYS A 907 -12.81 35.58 -2.62
N PRO A 908 -12.84 36.59 -1.72
CA PRO A 908 -11.63 37.16 -1.11
C PRO A 908 -10.71 36.16 -0.42
N GLU A 909 -11.27 35.08 0.11
CA GLU A 909 -10.62 33.97 0.81
C GLU A 909 -9.76 33.12 -0.15
N ASN A 910 -10.10 33.13 -1.44
CA ASN A 910 -9.58 32.29 -2.52
C ASN A 910 -8.52 32.98 -3.41
N VAL A 911 -7.86 34.01 -2.88
CA VAL A 911 -7.01 34.90 -3.67
C VAL A 911 -5.54 34.77 -3.28
N MET A 912 -4.71 34.34 -4.23
CA MET A 912 -3.27 34.25 -4.04
C MET A 912 -2.60 35.62 -4.17
N ILE A 913 -1.95 36.05 -3.10
CA ILE A 913 -1.15 37.29 -3.01
C ILE A 913 0.34 36.93 -2.98
N PRO A 914 1.22 37.70 -3.65
CA PRO A 914 2.65 37.48 -3.54
C PRO A 914 3.24 37.80 -2.14
N PRO A 915 3.97 36.90 -1.44
CA PRO A 915 4.93 37.23 -0.38
C PRO A 915 5.78 38.47 -0.67
N SER A 916 5.52 39.50 0.13
CA SER A 916 6.25 40.76 0.11
C SER A 916 7.61 40.62 0.81
N THR A 917 8.68 41.05 0.14
CA THR A 917 10.03 41.21 0.74
C THR A 917 10.69 42.57 0.44
N SER A 918 9.95 43.54 -0.12
CA SER A 918 10.47 44.87 -0.49
C SER A 918 9.56 46.02 -0.04
N GLU A 919 10.09 47.24 0.03
CA GLU A 919 9.32 48.44 0.39
C GLU A 919 8.23 48.81 -0.64
N ASN A 920 8.27 48.25 -1.86
CA ASN A 920 7.26 48.44 -2.91
C ASN A 920 6.13 47.39 -2.89
N ALA A 921 6.04 46.57 -1.85
CA ALA A 921 5.06 45.50 -1.64
C ALA A 921 3.59 45.81 -2.00
N VAL A 922 3.20 47.09 -2.00
CA VAL A 922 1.81 47.51 -2.20
C VAL A 922 1.35 47.39 -3.66
N GLU A 923 2.23 47.53 -4.66
CA GLU A 923 1.81 47.43 -6.07
C GLU A 923 1.62 45.97 -6.51
N ASP A 924 2.51 45.06 -6.10
CA ASP A 924 2.38 43.63 -6.39
C ASP A 924 1.12 43.01 -5.76
N MET A 925 0.62 43.58 -4.65
CA MET A 925 -0.65 43.20 -4.02
C MET A 925 -1.91 43.69 -4.76
N LEU A 926 -1.80 44.62 -5.73
CA LEU A 926 -2.94 45.15 -6.50
C LEU A 926 -3.26 44.33 -7.76
N HIS A 927 -2.45 43.32 -8.06
CA HIS A 927 -2.62 42.41 -9.20
C HIS A 927 -2.74 40.95 -8.74
N PRO A 928 -3.76 40.60 -7.94
CA PRO A 928 -3.97 39.23 -7.45
C PRO A 928 -4.12 38.25 -8.61
N VAL A 929 -3.56 37.05 -8.46
CA VAL A 929 -3.88 35.92 -9.33
C VAL A 929 -5.05 35.17 -8.72
N MET A 930 -6.13 35.03 -9.48
CA MET A 930 -7.30 34.27 -9.06
C MET A 930 -6.98 32.79 -9.24
N ILE A 931 -6.74 32.10 -8.13
CA ILE A 931 -6.49 30.67 -8.10
C ILE A 931 -7.06 30.11 -6.80
N ASP A 932 -7.97 29.15 -6.93
CA ASP A 932 -8.64 28.44 -5.83
C ASP A 932 -7.82 27.25 -5.29
N TRP A 933 -7.53 27.28 -3.99
CA TRP A 933 -6.67 26.34 -3.23
C TRP A 933 -7.18 26.15 -1.79
N GLU A 934 -8.50 26.29 -1.55
CA GLU A 934 -9.05 26.88 -0.32
C GLU A 934 -9.10 26.05 0.99
N ASN A 935 -8.01 25.40 1.38
CA ASN A 935 -7.51 25.53 2.76
C ASN A 935 -6.06 25.01 2.91
N THR A 936 -5.19 25.53 2.05
CA THR A 936 -3.79 25.12 1.91
C THR A 936 -3.62 23.71 1.35
N VAL A 937 -2.45 23.43 0.79
CA VAL A 937 -2.10 22.08 0.30
C VAL A 937 -2.98 21.65 -0.91
N VAL A 938 -3.22 22.61 -1.81
CA VAL A 938 -3.63 22.47 -3.23
C VAL A 938 -4.84 21.61 -3.57
N LEU A 939 -6.00 22.23 -3.44
CA LEU A 939 -7.22 21.82 -4.12
C LEU A 939 -7.25 22.22 -5.61
N PRO A 940 -8.19 21.66 -6.39
CA PRO A 940 -8.47 22.07 -7.75
C PRO A 940 -8.96 23.52 -7.85
N PHE A 941 -8.72 24.18 -8.99
CA PHE A 941 -9.67 25.14 -9.61
C PHE A 941 -10.92 24.37 -10.11
N ALA A 942 -11.61 23.70 -9.19
CA ALA A 942 -12.88 23.01 -9.41
C ALA A 942 -13.69 23.27 -8.15
N ILE A 943 -14.73 24.08 -8.30
CA ILE A 943 -15.95 23.59 -8.94
C ILE A 943 -16.51 24.65 -9.89
N GLN A 944 -16.94 24.27 -11.10
CA GLN A 944 -17.69 25.21 -11.96
C GLN A 944 -19.07 24.69 -12.38
N PHE A 945 -20.07 25.20 -11.68
CA PHE A 945 -21.41 25.39 -12.19
C PHE A 945 -21.46 26.66 -13.05
N TYR A 946 -22.41 26.71 -14.00
CA TYR A 946 -23.16 27.95 -14.16
C TYR A 946 -24.50 27.78 -13.41
N LYS A 947 -24.74 28.68 -12.44
CA LYS A 947 -26.04 28.87 -11.78
C LYS A 947 -26.55 30.27 -12.10
N PRO A 948 -27.87 30.47 -12.28
CA PRO A 948 -28.48 31.80 -12.17
C PRO A 948 -27.91 32.52 -10.94
N SER A 949 -27.46 33.78 -11.08
CA SER A 949 -26.57 34.48 -10.11
C SER A 949 -27.15 34.68 -8.70
N LEU A 950 -28.40 34.26 -8.53
CA LEU A 950 -29.10 33.99 -7.28
C LEU A 950 -28.35 33.21 -6.23
N VAL A 951 -27.49 32.31 -6.69
CA VAL A 951 -26.86 31.31 -5.83
C VAL A 951 -25.42 31.69 -5.48
N ILE A 952 -24.91 32.82 -5.95
CA ILE A 952 -23.48 33.18 -5.79
C ILE A 952 -23.27 34.59 -5.25
N PHE A 953 -24.26 35.50 -5.29
CA PHE A 953 -24.08 36.81 -4.66
C PHE A 953 -23.99 36.68 -3.13
N GLU A 954 -22.80 36.88 -2.60
CA GLU A 954 -22.56 37.09 -1.18
C GLU A 954 -22.31 38.59 -0.96
N PRO A 955 -23.26 39.32 -0.35
CA PRO A 955 -22.93 40.64 0.19
C PRO A 955 -21.95 40.49 1.37
N CYS A 956 -22.11 39.44 2.18
CA CYS A 956 -21.72 39.42 3.59
C CYS A 956 -20.22 39.41 3.91
N SER A 957 -19.34 39.07 2.97
CA SER A 957 -17.88 39.11 3.15
C SER A 957 -17.26 40.48 2.81
N LEU A 958 -17.97 41.33 2.05
CA LEU A 958 -17.50 42.67 1.63
C LEU A 958 -18.44 43.82 2.04
N VAL A 959 -19.68 43.51 2.40
CA VAL A 959 -20.62 44.40 3.07
C VAL A 959 -20.44 44.16 4.57
N PRO A 960 -19.96 45.16 5.35
CA PRO A 960 -19.79 44.99 6.79
C PRO A 960 -21.12 44.62 7.45
N GLY A 961 -21.03 43.93 8.60
CA GLY A 961 -22.15 43.33 9.29
C GLY A 961 -23.26 44.30 9.75
N PRO A 962 -24.24 43.81 10.53
CA PRO A 962 -25.50 44.53 10.79
C PRO A 962 -25.43 45.92 11.45
N THR A 963 -24.24 46.43 11.79
CA THR A 963 -24.02 47.75 12.38
C THR A 963 -24.19 48.90 11.38
N ASP A 964 -23.84 48.73 10.10
CA ASP A 964 -23.70 49.86 9.15
C ASP A 964 -24.70 49.82 7.98
N TYR A 965 -25.81 49.08 8.12
CA TYR A 965 -26.85 48.96 7.09
C TYR A 965 -27.42 50.31 6.63
N ASP A 966 -27.43 51.32 7.53
CA ASP A 966 -27.92 52.65 7.22
C ASP A 966 -26.90 53.59 6.54
N GLU A 967 -25.64 53.19 6.42
CA GLU A 967 -24.59 53.94 5.71
C GLU A 967 -24.33 53.42 4.28
N MET A 968 -24.76 52.19 3.97
CA MET A 968 -24.67 51.59 2.63
C MET A 968 -25.39 52.41 1.55
N SER A 969 -24.93 52.35 0.29
CA SER A 969 -25.63 53.06 -0.80
C SER A 969 -27.07 52.53 -0.97
N PRO A 970 -28.02 53.34 -1.50
CA PRO A 970 -29.38 52.89 -1.75
C PRO A 970 -29.44 51.62 -2.61
N GLU A 971 -28.56 51.51 -3.60
CA GLU A 971 -28.45 50.36 -4.50
C GLU A 971 -27.97 49.11 -3.75
N ILE A 972 -26.95 49.25 -2.88
CA ILE A 972 -26.45 48.14 -2.05
C ILE A 972 -27.53 47.68 -1.07
N ARG A 973 -28.21 48.61 -0.37
CA ARG A 973 -29.36 48.27 0.50
C ARG A 973 -30.47 47.56 -0.27
N GLN A 974 -30.72 47.94 -1.52
CA GLN A 974 -31.75 47.33 -2.35
C GLN A 974 -31.38 45.90 -2.78
N VAL A 975 -30.09 45.61 -2.99
CA VAL A 975 -29.58 44.24 -3.21
C VAL A 975 -29.66 43.41 -1.91
N THR A 976 -29.24 43.96 -0.77
CA THR A 976 -29.28 43.29 0.54
C THR A 976 -30.71 42.99 1.02
N ARG A 977 -31.73 43.73 0.56
CA ARG A 977 -33.15 43.47 0.86
C ARG A 977 -33.69 42.16 0.29
N ALA A 978 -33.02 41.53 -0.68
CA ALA A 978 -33.46 40.28 -1.29
C ALA A 978 -33.16 39.06 -0.37
N ALA A 979 -33.65 39.10 0.87
CA ALA A 979 -33.30 38.19 1.96
C ALA A 979 -33.65 36.69 1.74
N MET A 980 -34.45 36.40 0.71
CA MET A 980 -34.75 35.03 0.29
C MET A 980 -33.60 34.40 -0.52
N LEU A 981 -32.83 35.21 -1.27
CA LEU A 981 -31.80 34.72 -2.20
C LEU A 981 -30.67 33.94 -1.51
N PRO A 982 -30.15 34.36 -0.32
CA PRO A 982 -29.17 33.56 0.42
C PRO A 982 -29.65 32.15 0.82
N ASN A 983 -30.97 31.95 0.97
CA ASN A 983 -31.53 30.63 1.31
C ASN A 983 -31.77 29.78 0.05
N LEU A 984 -32.11 30.41 -1.08
CA LEU A 984 -32.08 29.77 -2.38
C LEU A 984 -30.66 29.33 -2.79
N ARG A 985 -29.62 30.05 -2.34
CA ARG A 985 -28.22 29.66 -2.58
C ARG A 985 -27.88 28.29 -2.01
N ALA A 986 -28.29 28.01 -0.78
CA ALA A 986 -28.02 26.76 -0.09
C ALA A 986 -28.85 25.56 -0.63
N LEU A 987 -29.97 25.82 -1.30
CA LEU A 987 -30.93 24.78 -1.69
C LEU A 987 -30.33 23.66 -2.56
N LEU A 988 -29.63 24.00 -3.65
CA LEU A 988 -29.14 22.98 -4.60
C LEU A 988 -28.05 22.06 -3.99
N PRO A 989 -27.02 22.56 -3.27
CA PRO A 989 -26.09 21.71 -2.53
C PRO A 989 -26.77 20.83 -1.48
N LEU A 990 -27.76 21.35 -0.75
CA LEU A 990 -28.48 20.59 0.28
C LEU A 990 -29.39 19.51 -0.30
N VAL A 991 -29.92 19.71 -1.53
CA VAL A 991 -30.63 18.66 -2.26
C VAL A 991 -29.68 17.52 -2.63
N LEU A 992 -28.54 17.84 -3.26
CA LEU A 992 -27.53 16.86 -3.75
C LEU A 992 -26.69 16.17 -2.65
N ARG A 993 -27.00 16.44 -1.38
CA ARG A 993 -26.33 15.82 -0.22
C ARG A 993 -27.31 15.35 0.84
N ALA A 994 -28.62 15.37 0.59
CA ALA A 994 -29.62 15.08 1.64
C ALA A 994 -29.45 13.67 2.25
N CYS A 995 -29.09 12.66 1.45
CA CYS A 995 -28.76 11.31 1.88
C CYS A 995 -27.39 11.21 2.57
N ALA A 996 -26.43 12.07 2.22
CA ALA A 996 -25.11 12.09 2.85
C ALA A 996 -25.14 12.77 4.23
N ASP A 997 -25.82 13.92 4.31
CA ASP A 997 -25.81 14.84 5.44
C ASP A 997 -26.97 14.65 6.42
N GLY A 998 -28.07 14.04 5.97
CA GLY A 998 -29.32 13.95 6.70
C GLY A 998 -30.30 15.08 6.37
N PRO A 999 -31.57 14.95 6.82
CA PRO A 999 -32.65 15.83 6.39
C PRO A 999 -32.59 17.25 6.97
N ALA A 1000 -31.87 17.47 8.08
CA ALA A 1000 -31.95 18.69 8.90
C ALA A 1000 -31.71 19.99 8.10
N GLY A 1001 -30.58 20.09 7.38
CA GLY A 1001 -30.22 21.30 6.62
C GLY A 1001 -31.20 21.63 5.49
N LEU A 1002 -31.65 20.61 4.74
CA LEU A 1002 -32.64 20.78 3.68
C LEU A 1002 -34.01 21.18 4.25
N TRP A 1003 -34.43 20.55 5.36
CA TRP A 1003 -35.68 20.86 6.05
C TRP A 1003 -35.71 22.29 6.54
N TRP A 1004 -34.69 22.72 7.28
CA TRP A 1004 -34.58 24.09 7.79
C TRP A 1004 -34.55 25.11 6.65
N THR A 1005 -33.84 24.82 5.56
CA THR A 1005 -33.77 25.72 4.39
C THR A 1005 -35.16 25.91 3.76
N LEU A 1006 -35.93 24.84 3.58
CA LEU A 1006 -37.30 24.93 3.04
C LEU A 1006 -38.27 25.62 4.03
N ALA A 1007 -38.13 25.37 5.33
CA ALA A 1007 -38.91 26.03 6.37
C ALA A 1007 -38.60 27.54 6.43
N ARG A 1008 -37.33 27.94 6.33
CA ARG A 1008 -36.89 29.33 6.28
C ARG A 1008 -37.33 30.02 4.99
N ILE A 1009 -37.29 29.33 3.85
CA ILE A 1009 -37.88 29.80 2.59
C ILE A 1009 -39.38 30.07 2.78
N LYS A 1010 -40.16 29.15 3.39
CA LYS A 1010 -41.58 29.36 3.70
C LYS A 1010 -41.83 30.62 4.53
N VAL A 1011 -41.11 30.77 5.65
CA VAL A 1011 -41.27 31.92 6.57
C VAL A 1011 -40.96 33.26 5.89
N LEU A 1012 -39.88 33.32 5.10
CA LEU A 1012 -39.51 34.54 4.36
C LEU A 1012 -40.52 34.84 3.24
N TRP A 1013 -41.00 33.82 2.54
CA TRP A 1013 -42.00 33.95 1.49
C TRP A 1013 -43.35 34.44 2.02
N ASP A 1014 -43.80 33.92 3.18
CA ASP A 1014 -45.02 34.37 3.85
C ASP A 1014 -44.91 35.82 4.35
N ARG A 1015 -43.77 36.17 4.97
CA ARG A 1015 -43.52 37.54 5.45
C ARG A 1015 -43.61 38.55 4.30
N ASP A 1016 -43.04 38.18 3.16
CA ASP A 1016 -42.94 39.02 1.98
C ASP A 1016 -43.96 38.60 0.89
N GLN A 1017 -45.09 38.01 1.28
CA GLN A 1017 -46.14 37.48 0.38
C GLN A 1017 -46.70 38.54 -0.57
N HIS A 1018 -46.62 39.82 -0.20
CA HIS A 1018 -47.01 40.95 -1.04
C HIS A 1018 -46.11 41.13 -2.28
N ILE A 1019 -44.88 40.60 -2.24
CA ILE A 1019 -43.93 40.55 -3.36
C ILE A 1019 -44.14 39.24 -4.14
N TYR A 1020 -44.03 38.11 -3.44
CA TYR A 1020 -43.91 36.79 -4.07
C TYR A 1020 -45.25 36.13 -4.44
N GLY A 1021 -46.36 36.60 -3.87
CA GLY A 1021 -47.62 35.85 -3.85
C GLY A 1021 -47.62 34.76 -2.77
N PRO A 1022 -48.71 33.97 -2.63
CA PRO A 1022 -48.79 32.88 -1.65
C PRO A 1022 -47.64 31.88 -1.84
N CYS A 1023 -47.03 31.45 -0.74
CA CYS A 1023 -45.98 30.44 -0.80
C CYS A 1023 -46.57 29.09 -1.24
N PRO A 1024 -45.94 28.38 -2.21
CA PRO A 1024 -46.44 27.09 -2.68
C PRO A 1024 -46.19 25.95 -1.68
N LEU A 1025 -45.31 26.15 -0.69
CA LEU A 1025 -44.97 25.14 0.31
C LEU A 1025 -46.01 25.10 1.43
N THR A 1026 -46.29 23.91 1.96
CA THR A 1026 -47.05 23.70 3.19
C THR A 1026 -46.19 22.99 4.23
N PHE A 1027 -46.34 23.41 5.48
CA PHE A 1027 -45.71 22.79 6.66
C PHE A 1027 -46.71 22.80 7.79
N GLU A 1028 -46.82 21.69 8.52
CA GLU A 1028 -47.57 21.66 9.77
C GLU A 1028 -46.77 22.38 10.88
N PRO A 1029 -47.43 22.94 11.92
CA PRO A 1029 -46.74 23.62 13.01
C PRO A 1029 -45.67 22.75 13.70
N GLU A 1030 -45.93 21.45 13.83
CA GLU A 1030 -44.99 20.47 14.38
C GLU A 1030 -43.78 20.26 13.45
N GLU A 1031 -43.95 20.29 12.12
CA GLU A 1031 -42.84 20.20 11.17
C GLU A 1031 -41.95 21.44 11.23
N MET A 1032 -42.51 22.63 11.52
CA MET A 1032 -41.76 23.87 11.67
C MET A 1032 -40.95 23.89 12.98
N GLU A 1033 -41.51 23.38 14.08
CA GLU A 1033 -40.80 23.27 15.35
C GLU A 1033 -39.67 22.24 15.28
N GLN A 1034 -39.89 21.11 14.62
CA GLN A 1034 -38.86 20.09 14.36
C GLN A 1034 -37.73 20.64 13.48
N ALA A 1035 -38.05 21.43 12.44
CA ALA A 1035 -37.05 22.08 11.59
C ALA A 1035 -36.14 23.06 12.36
N GLN A 1036 -36.68 23.78 13.35
CA GLN A 1036 -35.89 24.69 14.17
C GLN A 1036 -34.94 23.89 15.09
N ARG A 1037 -35.47 22.90 15.84
CA ARG A 1037 -34.66 22.08 16.75
C ARG A 1037 -33.51 21.35 16.01
N ALA A 1038 -33.79 20.79 14.84
CA ALA A 1038 -32.78 20.11 14.03
C ALA A 1038 -31.68 21.05 13.49
N MET A 1039 -31.95 22.35 13.38
CA MET A 1039 -30.93 23.35 13.05
C MET A 1039 -30.14 23.78 14.28
N ASP A 1040 -30.79 23.95 15.44
CA ASP A 1040 -30.13 24.25 16.71
C ASP A 1040 -29.12 23.12 17.05
N GLU A 1041 -29.55 21.86 16.93
CA GLU A 1041 -28.69 20.66 17.08
C GLU A 1041 -27.52 20.63 16.07
N LEU A 1042 -27.75 21.02 14.81
CA LEU A 1042 -26.71 21.07 13.78
C LEU A 1042 -25.70 22.21 14.03
N GLN A 1043 -26.15 23.35 14.54
CA GLN A 1043 -25.27 24.47 14.90
C GLN A 1043 -24.40 24.11 16.10
N ASP A 1044 -24.99 23.53 17.15
CA ASP A 1044 -24.25 23.00 18.31
C ASP A 1044 -23.18 21.98 17.88
N GLU A 1045 -23.49 21.09 16.93
CA GLU A 1045 -22.53 20.12 16.39
C GLU A 1045 -21.34 20.78 15.66
N VAL A 1046 -21.60 21.84 14.88
CA VAL A 1046 -20.56 22.59 14.16
C VAL A 1046 -19.67 23.36 15.15
N GLU A 1047 -20.24 24.08 16.10
CA GLU A 1047 -19.48 24.83 17.12
C GLU A 1047 -18.61 23.90 17.97
N VAL A 1048 -19.13 22.73 18.36
CA VAL A 1048 -18.37 21.68 19.05
C VAL A 1048 -17.23 21.15 18.17
N SER A 1049 -17.46 20.94 16.87
CA SER A 1049 -16.45 20.42 15.95
C SER A 1049 -15.30 21.39 15.72
N GLU A 1050 -15.59 22.69 15.60
CA GLU A 1050 -14.58 23.75 15.49
C GLU A 1050 -13.74 23.88 16.77
N LEU A 1051 -14.39 23.93 17.94
CA LEU A 1051 -13.71 23.99 19.24
C LEU A 1051 -12.83 22.76 19.47
N LEU A 1052 -13.26 21.59 19.02
CA LEU A 1052 -12.48 20.36 19.11
C LEU A 1052 -11.30 20.36 18.14
N ALA A 1053 -11.45 20.79 16.89
CA ALA A 1053 -10.32 20.94 15.96
C ALA A 1053 -9.25 21.92 16.51
N MET A 1054 -9.68 23.06 17.08
CA MET A 1054 -8.79 24.00 17.76
C MET A 1054 -8.07 23.36 18.96
N ARG A 1055 -8.78 22.57 19.80
CA ARG A 1055 -8.18 21.84 20.92
C ARG A 1055 -7.14 20.82 20.46
N LEU A 1056 -7.35 20.18 19.30
CA LEU A 1056 -6.48 19.15 18.75
C LEU A 1056 -5.29 19.71 17.94
N GLY A 1057 -5.21 21.02 17.69
CA GLY A 1057 -4.14 21.61 16.89
C GLY A 1057 -4.13 21.15 15.43
N CYS A 1058 -5.29 20.76 14.89
CA CYS A 1058 -5.44 20.27 13.52
C CYS A 1058 -6.35 21.18 12.69
N SER A 1059 -6.33 21.01 11.36
CA SER A 1059 -7.35 21.59 10.50
C SER A 1059 -8.74 21.01 10.82
N TRP A 1060 -9.79 21.68 10.35
CA TRP A 1060 -11.18 21.17 10.40
C TRP A 1060 -11.34 19.78 9.75
N GLU A 1061 -10.47 19.42 8.81
CA GLU A 1061 -10.43 18.10 8.16
C GLU A 1061 -9.64 17.04 8.96
N GLY A 1062 -8.99 17.43 10.07
CA GLY A 1062 -8.14 16.57 10.90
C GLY A 1062 -6.69 16.42 10.41
N PHE A 1063 -6.17 17.34 9.59
CA PHE A 1063 -4.76 17.37 9.19
C PHE A 1063 -3.89 18.13 10.20
N VAL A 1064 -2.69 17.62 10.49
CA VAL A 1064 -1.72 18.24 11.40
C VAL A 1064 -0.48 18.68 10.61
N GLU A 1065 0.01 19.90 10.83
CA GLU A 1065 1.12 20.43 10.02
C GLU A 1065 2.48 19.85 10.41
N GLU A 1066 2.79 19.65 11.71
CA GLU A 1066 4.09 19.15 12.17
C GLU A 1066 4.09 17.68 12.65
N GLU A 1067 5.26 17.03 12.67
CA GLU A 1067 5.41 15.62 13.06
C GLU A 1067 5.35 15.43 14.59
N ASP A 1068 5.89 16.39 15.34
CA ASP A 1068 5.92 16.37 16.80
C ASP A 1068 4.51 16.62 17.39
N ASP A 1069 3.70 17.46 16.75
CA ASP A 1069 2.32 17.77 17.16
C ASP A 1069 1.33 16.61 16.91
N TYR A 1070 1.62 15.74 15.94
CA TYR A 1070 0.70 14.66 15.52
C TYR A 1070 0.46 13.61 16.62
N GLU A 1071 1.49 13.26 17.40
CA GLU A 1071 1.34 12.33 18.54
C GLU A 1071 0.61 12.97 19.73
N GLU A 1072 0.66 14.30 19.88
CA GLU A 1072 -0.07 15.03 20.91
C GLU A 1072 -1.54 15.17 20.53
N ALA A 1073 -1.83 15.54 19.30
CA ALA A 1073 -3.18 15.64 18.75
C ALA A 1073 -3.93 14.29 18.79
N LEU A 1074 -3.28 13.17 18.45
CA LEU A 1074 -3.88 11.83 18.62
C LEU A 1074 -4.22 11.50 20.08
N ARG A 1075 -3.38 11.94 21.02
CA ARG A 1075 -3.56 11.68 22.46
C ARG A 1075 -4.71 12.53 23.03
N GLU A 1076 -4.78 13.80 22.63
CA GLU A 1076 -5.89 14.67 23.02
C GLU A 1076 -7.22 14.26 22.38
N LEU A 1077 -7.20 13.68 21.18
CA LEU A 1077 -8.38 13.08 20.56
C LEU A 1077 -8.91 11.90 21.40
N GLU A 1078 -8.03 10.98 21.80
CA GLU A 1078 -8.44 9.90 22.70
C GLU A 1078 -8.99 10.41 24.04
N ASN A 1079 -8.44 11.50 24.58
CA ASN A 1079 -8.93 12.12 25.80
C ASN A 1079 -10.30 12.76 25.60
N ALA A 1080 -10.47 13.59 24.56
CA ALA A 1080 -11.73 14.23 24.21
C ALA A 1080 -12.86 13.22 23.96
N LYS A 1081 -12.57 12.08 23.31
CA LYS A 1081 -13.52 10.98 23.13
C LYS A 1081 -13.91 10.34 24.47
N LYS A 1082 -12.95 10.06 25.35
CA LYS A 1082 -13.20 9.53 26.70
C LYS A 1082 -13.98 10.50 27.59
N ASP A 1083 -13.85 11.80 27.38
CA ASP A 1083 -14.60 12.81 28.13
C ASP A 1083 -16.03 12.94 27.58
N TRP A 1084 -16.20 12.99 26.25
CA TRP A 1084 -17.52 12.95 25.59
C TRP A 1084 -18.35 11.72 25.96
N ASP A 1085 -17.73 10.52 25.97
CA ASP A 1085 -18.40 9.27 26.34
C ASP A 1085 -18.91 9.28 27.81
N LYS A 1086 -18.36 10.15 28.69
CA LYS A 1086 -18.83 10.34 30.08
C LYS A 1086 -19.93 11.40 30.16
N ASP A 1087 -19.74 12.52 29.48
CA ASP A 1087 -20.58 13.72 29.61
C ASP A 1087 -21.87 13.59 28.77
N ALA A 1088 -21.82 12.88 27.65
CA ALA A 1088 -22.92 12.67 26.71
C ALA A 1088 -23.13 11.18 26.33
N PRO A 1089 -23.35 10.27 27.31
CA PRO A 1089 -23.38 8.84 27.07
C PRO A 1089 -24.51 8.42 26.11
N GLY A 1090 -24.13 7.83 24.98
CA GLY A 1090 -25.04 7.40 23.92
C GLY A 1090 -25.28 8.42 22.81
N GLN A 1091 -24.76 9.65 22.94
CA GLN A 1091 -24.62 10.56 21.80
C GLN A 1091 -23.39 10.18 20.98
N LEU A 1092 -23.44 10.44 19.67
CA LEU A 1092 -22.33 10.15 18.77
C LEU A 1092 -21.23 11.21 18.96
N PHE A 1093 -19.99 10.77 19.13
CA PHE A 1093 -18.84 11.67 19.10
C PHE A 1093 -18.78 12.41 17.73
N PRO A 1094 -18.54 13.73 17.69
CA PRO A 1094 -18.63 14.52 16.46
C PRO A 1094 -17.80 13.96 15.30
N PHE A 1095 -16.59 13.47 15.59
CA PHE A 1095 -15.73 12.82 14.61
C PHE A 1095 -15.88 11.29 14.63
N ARG A 1096 -16.65 10.74 13.68
CA ARG A 1096 -16.78 9.28 13.50
C ARG A 1096 -15.52 8.70 12.84
N GLU A 1097 -15.01 7.59 13.38
CA GLU A 1097 -13.89 6.86 12.79
C GLU A 1097 -14.30 6.27 11.42
N GLY A 1098 -13.75 6.81 10.34
CA GLY A 1098 -14.16 6.46 8.98
C GLY A 1098 -15.46 7.12 8.50
N GLY A 1099 -16.03 8.06 9.27
CA GLY A 1099 -17.08 8.94 8.75
C GLY A 1099 -16.58 9.77 7.57
N TYR A 1100 -17.50 10.31 6.77
CA TYR A 1100 -17.14 11.29 5.76
C TYR A 1100 -16.43 12.48 6.43
N ALA A 1101 -15.15 12.67 6.11
CA ALA A 1101 -14.46 13.91 6.40
C ALA A 1101 -15.23 15.05 5.73
N ASP A 1102 -15.33 16.21 6.35
CA ASP A 1102 -16.17 17.29 5.83
C ASP A 1102 -15.70 17.88 4.49
N PHE A 1103 -14.52 17.49 3.98
CA PHE A 1103 -14.16 17.69 2.57
C PHE A 1103 -15.09 16.96 1.59
N LEU A 1104 -15.68 15.83 2.02
CA LEU A 1104 -16.80 15.19 1.35
C LEU A 1104 -18.13 15.88 1.72
N ARG A 1105 -18.14 17.19 1.97
CA ARG A 1105 -19.30 18.09 1.79
C ARG A 1105 -19.28 18.73 0.39
#